data_AF-A0A257AD78-F1
#
_entry.id   AF-A0A257AD78-F1
#
_cell.length_a   1.000
_cell.length_b   1.000
_cell.length_c   1.000
_cell.angle_alpha   90.00
_cell.angle_beta   90.00
_cell.angle_gamma   90.00
#
_symmetry.space_group_name_H-M   'P 1'
#
loop_
_entity.id
_entity.type
_entity.pdbx_description
1 polymer ?
#
loop_
_entity_poly.entity_id
_entity_poly.type
_entity_poly.pdbx_seq_one_letter_code
_entity_poly.pdbx_strand_id
1 'polypeptide(L)'
;MRRAVIGIFLAVLLLFGSMGIAGFNGKTERHSHQLFYSTTESREMSISLDFSSPAVEENGNYAIIKVNGLSCFSESGKPVLPVESKVLTFPLGTKILKIETTPFHTKTMSIEKQIQPGYKPMPLNKMDSIICKPDKEIYESNAPYPNTWYSYSLGGGLADGKHVTFLVLQVYPVRYYPAKNQIEYAEKMQFKITYKEPSQPVVNENLDIYNLLIITPQAFEDIFQPLVEFKNAHGMKTMMKSVEDILSNYQGRDGAEKIKYFIKDAIEQWGIKYVLLVGGKKSMWTGNWGMDGPNKVDDSLWWTPVRYSALKDFLPGSWGEGGYLSDLYFADIYDANGNLSTWDSNGDGKFAEWTEKGVDIRDLYPDVYVGRLPCRNEDEAKTMVDKIMNYESGCDPSWFNRMLLVGGDTFPGDPAGVYDGEYCTSYEFSFMPPQFTATKLYVSDKSLMGGKDGKLAARFAWMNVIKTMSQGFGFVAFDGHGSPTAWATHPVGDNSTWVNGLMTYNMDLLSNGYKLPIVSVGGCHNSEFNISFFDFSKNEWTYQPTFECWSWHLTRMDGGGAIATIGYTGLGYGTIGDEDGNGIPDTIERFGGYIEGQFFHAYGKEGKNNLGDCWGTAITDYLNKFPIDFNGQPESDTQIDCKTVEEWCLIGDPSLQIGGYS
;
A
#
# COMPACT_ATOMS: atom_id res chain seq x y z
N MET A 1 46.21 31.83 28.20
CA MET A 1 47.37 32.61 27.74
C MET A 1 48.64 31.83 28.10
N ARG A 2 49.43 31.41 27.08
CA ARG A 2 50.80 30.83 27.13
C ARG A 2 51.02 29.55 27.98
N ARG A 3 51.17 28.39 27.32
CA ARG A 3 52.44 27.70 26.89
C ARG A 3 52.76 26.56 27.88
N ALA A 4 52.58 25.29 27.53
CA ALA A 4 53.39 24.48 26.61
C ALA A 4 54.63 23.87 27.30
N VAL A 5 54.72 22.53 27.17
CA VAL A 5 55.87 21.81 26.57
C VAL A 5 56.88 21.10 27.50
N ILE A 6 56.84 19.75 27.37
CA ILE A 6 57.94 18.78 27.19
C ILE A 6 58.58 18.06 28.40
N GLY A 7 58.58 16.72 28.29
CA GLY A 7 59.80 15.90 28.32
C GLY A 7 59.81 14.82 29.42
N ILE A 8 59.46 13.55 29.17
CA ILE A 8 60.19 12.45 28.47
C ILE A 8 61.23 11.72 29.35
N PHE A 9 60.91 10.44 29.61
CA PHE A 9 61.72 9.21 29.75
C PHE A 9 62.35 8.73 31.09
N LEU A 10 61.73 7.65 31.60
CA LEU A 10 62.21 6.24 31.64
C LEU A 10 63.61 5.88 32.20
N ALA A 11 63.63 5.05 33.25
CA ALA A 11 64.17 3.67 33.27
C ALA A 11 64.10 3.08 34.72
N VAL A 12 63.24 2.09 34.97
CA VAL A 12 63.53 0.63 35.09
C VAL A 12 64.39 0.22 36.29
N LEU A 13 63.81 -0.57 37.20
CA LEU A 13 64.49 -1.64 37.93
C LEU A 13 63.48 -2.69 38.44
N LEU A 14 63.57 -3.89 37.85
CA LEU A 14 63.00 -5.16 38.32
C LEU A 14 63.82 -5.69 39.51
N LEU A 15 63.18 -6.36 40.47
CA LEU A 15 63.79 -7.43 41.24
C LEU A 15 62.74 -8.45 41.74
N PHE A 16 63.20 -9.69 41.77
CA PHE A 16 62.50 -10.99 41.75
C PHE A 16 61.99 -11.49 43.11
N GLY A 17 61.05 -12.45 43.06
CA GLY A 17 60.82 -13.45 44.09
C GLY A 17 60.31 -14.75 43.48
N SER A 18 61.07 -15.84 43.61
CA SER A 18 60.82 -17.19 43.08
C SER A 18 60.70 -18.22 44.20
N MET A 19 59.83 -19.22 44.06
CA MET A 19 59.88 -20.62 44.57
C MET A 19 58.52 -21.28 44.22
N GLY A 20 58.34 -22.51 43.74
CA GLY A 20 59.20 -23.66 43.41
C GLY A 20 58.41 -24.67 42.54
N ILE A 21 59.08 -25.70 42.03
CA ILE A 21 58.65 -26.60 40.94
C ILE A 21 58.06 -27.94 41.45
N ALA A 22 56.99 -28.42 40.81
CA ALA A 22 56.71 -29.82 40.38
C ALA A 22 55.32 -29.80 39.69
N GLY A 23 55.01 -30.31 38.50
CA GLY A 23 55.67 -31.17 37.51
C GLY A 23 54.58 -32.09 36.93
N PHE A 24 54.15 -31.87 35.68
CA PHE A 24 53.66 -32.81 34.65
C PHE A 24 52.50 -32.29 33.75
N ASN A 25 52.85 -32.20 32.45
CA ASN A 25 52.07 -32.34 31.21
C ASN A 25 50.56 -32.04 31.16
N GLY A 26 50.23 -30.97 30.45
CA GLY A 26 49.00 -30.82 29.67
C GLY A 26 49.21 -29.80 28.55
N LYS A 27 49.30 -30.26 27.29
CA LYS A 27 49.33 -29.39 26.11
C LYS A 27 48.05 -28.55 26.10
N THR A 28 48.19 -27.23 26.10
CA THR A 28 47.12 -26.31 25.69
C THR A 28 47.68 -25.42 24.60
N GLU A 29 47.26 -25.71 23.37
CA GLU A 29 47.51 -24.88 22.20
C GLU A 29 46.81 -23.53 22.39
N ARG A 30 47.55 -22.45 22.18
CA ARG A 30 46.98 -21.12 21.98
C ARG A 30 46.26 -21.12 20.64
N HIS A 31 44.94 -21.27 20.64
CA HIS A 31 44.14 -20.85 19.50
C HIS A 31 44.13 -19.32 19.45
N SER A 32 44.95 -18.78 18.55
CA SER A 32 44.76 -17.44 18.03
C SER A 32 43.38 -17.37 17.37
N HIS A 33 42.45 -16.63 17.96
CA HIS A 33 41.26 -16.17 17.24
C HIS A 33 41.74 -15.25 16.12
N GLN A 34 41.94 -15.81 14.92
CA GLN A 34 41.96 -15.04 13.69
C GLN A 34 40.54 -14.48 13.49
N LEU A 35 40.39 -13.19 13.76
CA LEU A 35 39.29 -12.39 13.26
C LEU A 35 39.38 -12.42 11.73
N PHE A 36 38.59 -13.27 11.09
CA PHE A 36 38.33 -13.19 9.66
C PHE A 36 37.46 -11.96 9.42
N TYR A 37 38.09 -10.83 9.09
CA TYR A 37 37.40 -9.78 8.37
C TYR A 37 37.14 -10.29 6.96
N SER A 38 35.93 -10.77 6.72
CA SER A 38 35.43 -10.96 5.35
C SER A 38 35.26 -9.57 4.74
N THR A 39 36.18 -9.18 3.86
CA THR A 39 35.93 -8.10 2.92
C THR A 39 34.83 -8.58 1.98
N THR A 40 33.59 -8.09 2.13
CA THR A 40 32.55 -8.38 1.14
C THR A 40 32.96 -7.74 -0.20
N GLU A 41 33.56 -8.56 -1.06
CA GLU A 41 33.91 -8.24 -2.43
C GLU A 41 32.63 -7.90 -3.23
N SER A 42 32.77 -7.02 -4.22
CA SER A 42 31.70 -6.77 -5.19
C SER A 42 31.33 -8.07 -5.89
N ARG A 43 30.03 -8.36 -5.96
CA ARG A 43 29.49 -9.52 -6.67
C ARG A 43 28.89 -9.09 -8.00
N GLU A 44 28.78 -10.04 -8.91
CA GLU A 44 28.15 -9.84 -10.21
C GLU A 44 27.10 -10.93 -10.43
N MET A 45 25.97 -10.55 -11.03
CA MET A 45 24.98 -11.48 -11.56
C MET A 45 24.55 -11.04 -12.95
N SER A 46 24.12 -11.99 -13.75
CA SER A 46 23.60 -11.72 -15.09
C SER A 46 22.22 -12.34 -15.27
N ILE A 47 21.32 -11.60 -15.90
CA ILE A 47 20.02 -12.09 -16.33
C ILE A 47 19.86 -11.83 -17.82
N SER A 48 19.06 -12.66 -18.49
CA SER A 48 18.71 -12.52 -19.90
C SER A 48 17.20 -12.55 -20.02
N LEU A 49 16.66 -11.62 -20.79
CA LEU A 49 15.26 -11.54 -21.16
C LEU A 49 15.16 -11.67 -22.67
N ASP A 50 14.21 -12.46 -23.13
CA ASP A 50 13.97 -12.73 -24.55
C ASP A 50 12.54 -12.28 -24.89
N PHE A 51 12.38 -11.59 -26.02
CA PHE A 51 11.15 -10.92 -26.43
C PHE A 51 10.74 -11.37 -27.83
N SER A 52 9.44 -11.52 -28.06
CA SER A 52 8.93 -11.72 -29.41
C SER A 52 9.08 -10.44 -30.24
N SER A 53 9.10 -10.56 -31.57
CA SER A 53 8.92 -9.38 -32.43
C SER A 53 7.58 -8.69 -32.11
N PRO A 54 7.53 -7.35 -32.10
CA PRO A 54 6.30 -6.61 -31.84
C PRO A 54 5.30 -6.77 -33.01
N ALA A 55 4.02 -6.83 -32.66
CA ALA A 55 2.91 -6.67 -33.59
C ALA A 55 2.38 -5.24 -33.52
N VAL A 56 1.93 -4.72 -34.65
CA VAL A 56 1.32 -3.39 -34.77
C VAL A 56 -0.13 -3.58 -35.16
N GLU A 57 -1.03 -3.04 -34.34
CA GLU A 57 -2.47 -3.04 -34.60
C GLU A 57 -2.95 -1.59 -34.72
N GLU A 58 -3.94 -1.37 -35.59
CA GLU A 58 -4.49 -0.04 -35.84
C GLU A 58 -5.76 0.15 -35.02
N ASN A 59 -5.79 1.17 -34.15
CA ASN A 59 -6.95 1.53 -33.34
C ASN A 59 -7.36 2.99 -33.60
N GLY A 60 -8.40 3.19 -34.41
CA GLY A 60 -8.88 4.52 -34.77
C GLY A 60 -7.78 5.36 -35.44
N ASN A 61 -7.37 6.44 -34.77
CA ASN A 61 -6.35 7.37 -35.26
C ASN A 61 -4.92 7.01 -34.82
N TYR A 62 -4.75 5.96 -34.01
CA TYR A 62 -3.47 5.58 -33.42
C TYR A 62 -3.10 4.13 -33.75
N ALA A 63 -1.84 3.80 -33.52
CA ALA A 63 -1.30 2.45 -33.53
C ALA A 63 -1.11 1.93 -32.10
N ILE A 64 -1.33 0.65 -31.91
CA ILE A 64 -1.09 -0.10 -30.68
C ILE A 64 0.07 -1.07 -30.94
N ILE A 65 1.04 -1.10 -30.03
CA ILE A 65 2.19 -1.99 -30.13
C ILE A 65 2.04 -3.10 -29.10
N LYS A 66 2.08 -4.35 -29.56
CA LYS A 66 1.97 -5.54 -28.70
C LYS A 66 3.22 -6.40 -28.79
N VAL A 67 3.71 -6.85 -27.64
CA VAL A 67 4.72 -7.90 -27.53
C VAL A 67 4.13 -9.03 -26.71
N ASN A 68 4.25 -10.27 -27.18
CA ASN A 68 3.56 -11.40 -26.57
C ASN A 68 4.05 -11.63 -25.13
N GLY A 69 3.10 -11.67 -24.19
CA GLY A 69 3.36 -11.92 -22.77
C GLY A 69 3.77 -10.69 -21.96
N LEU A 70 3.78 -9.49 -22.54
CA LEU A 70 4.12 -8.24 -21.85
C LEU A 70 2.88 -7.38 -21.64
N SER A 71 2.83 -6.73 -20.49
CA SER A 71 1.91 -5.60 -20.23
C SER A 71 2.46 -4.33 -20.88
N CYS A 72 1.64 -3.28 -20.93
CA CYS A 72 2.09 -1.97 -21.38
C CYS A 72 2.38 -1.02 -20.21
N PHE A 73 3.41 -0.21 -20.40
CA PHE A 73 3.66 0.97 -19.59
C PHE A 73 2.84 2.12 -20.17
N SER A 74 2.08 2.78 -19.32
CA SER A 74 1.27 3.92 -19.68
C SER A 74 1.46 5.07 -18.72
N GLU A 75 1.66 6.24 -19.30
CA GLU A 75 1.64 7.50 -18.60
C GLU A 75 0.78 8.49 -19.39
N SER A 76 0.01 9.31 -18.68
CA SER A 76 -0.84 10.36 -19.24
C SER A 76 -0.19 11.11 -20.40
N GLY A 77 -0.77 10.98 -21.59
CA GLY A 77 -0.32 11.68 -22.79
C GLY A 77 0.96 11.15 -23.43
N LYS A 78 1.68 10.22 -22.81
CA LYS A 78 2.88 9.60 -23.38
C LYS A 78 2.51 8.34 -24.19
N PRO A 79 3.33 7.90 -25.16
CA PRO A 79 3.07 6.68 -25.93
C PRO A 79 2.95 5.43 -25.04
N VAL A 80 1.86 4.67 -25.18
CA VAL A 80 1.65 3.38 -24.53
C VAL A 80 2.51 2.32 -25.21
N LEU A 81 3.44 1.72 -24.48
CA LEU A 81 4.45 0.81 -25.03
C LEU A 81 4.63 -0.44 -24.16
N PRO A 82 4.89 -1.62 -24.76
CA PRO A 82 5.18 -2.84 -24.00
C PRO A 82 6.37 -2.67 -23.04
N VAL A 83 6.19 -3.18 -21.82
CA VAL A 83 7.18 -3.16 -20.74
C VAL A 83 7.25 -4.54 -20.08
N GLU A 84 8.45 -4.91 -19.66
CA GLU A 84 8.68 -6.08 -18.80
C GLU A 84 9.21 -5.59 -17.44
N SER A 85 8.48 -5.89 -16.37
CA SER A 85 8.91 -5.57 -15.01
C SER A 85 9.60 -6.78 -14.38
N LYS A 86 10.93 -6.69 -14.20
CA LYS A 86 11.72 -7.76 -13.58
C LYS A 86 12.13 -7.38 -12.16
N VAL A 87 11.54 -8.08 -11.19
CA VAL A 87 11.88 -7.93 -9.77
C VAL A 87 12.99 -8.91 -9.38
N LEU A 88 14.00 -8.41 -8.68
CA LEU A 88 15.07 -9.18 -8.05
C LEU A 88 15.15 -8.80 -6.57
N THR A 89 15.40 -9.79 -5.71
CA THR A 89 15.54 -9.58 -4.27
C THR A 89 16.96 -9.89 -3.80
N PHE A 90 17.44 -9.09 -2.87
CA PHE A 90 18.76 -9.22 -2.24
C PHE A 90 18.60 -9.12 -0.71
N PRO A 91 19.60 -9.55 0.09
CA PRO A 91 19.62 -9.22 1.51
C PRO A 91 19.46 -7.71 1.73
N LEU A 92 18.58 -7.29 2.65
CA LEU A 92 18.32 -5.88 2.94
C LEU A 92 19.64 -5.12 3.19
N GLY A 93 19.78 -3.95 2.58
CA GLY A 93 20.98 -3.12 2.63
C GLY A 93 22.01 -3.42 1.54
N THR A 94 21.64 -4.22 0.54
CA THR A 94 22.50 -4.48 -0.62
C THR A 94 22.61 -3.25 -1.51
N LYS A 95 23.84 -2.82 -1.80
CA LYS A 95 24.12 -1.68 -2.67
C LYS A 95 24.27 -2.13 -4.12
N ILE A 96 23.39 -1.67 -5.00
CA ILE A 96 23.55 -1.82 -6.44
C ILE A 96 24.59 -0.81 -6.94
N LEU A 97 25.73 -1.30 -7.42
CA LEU A 97 26.86 -0.48 -7.83
C LEU A 97 26.80 -0.10 -9.31
N LYS A 98 26.32 -1.02 -10.16
CA LYS A 98 26.24 -0.81 -11.60
C LYS A 98 25.23 -1.77 -12.23
N ILE A 99 24.44 -1.27 -13.17
CA ILE A 99 23.62 -2.09 -14.06
C ILE A 99 24.06 -1.79 -15.49
N GLU A 100 24.48 -2.83 -16.20
CA GLU A 100 24.87 -2.75 -17.62
C GLU A 100 23.85 -3.52 -18.44
N THR A 101 23.33 -2.91 -19.49
CA THR A 101 22.40 -3.54 -20.42
C THR A 101 23.05 -3.71 -21.79
N THR A 102 22.83 -4.84 -22.43
CA THR A 102 23.22 -5.10 -23.81
C THR A 102 22.03 -5.63 -24.59
N PRO A 103 21.41 -4.82 -25.48
CA PRO A 103 20.36 -5.31 -26.37
C PRO A 103 20.99 -6.08 -27.54
N PHE A 104 20.32 -7.16 -27.94
CA PHE A 104 20.72 -8.01 -29.06
C PHE A 104 19.58 -8.10 -30.08
N HIS A 105 19.96 -8.39 -31.33
CA HIS A 105 19.01 -8.53 -32.43
C HIS A 105 18.10 -7.31 -32.61
N THR A 106 18.65 -6.11 -32.41
CA THR A 106 17.92 -4.85 -32.56
C THR A 106 17.48 -4.64 -34.00
N LYS A 107 16.20 -4.36 -34.20
CA LYS A 107 15.57 -4.13 -35.51
C LYS A 107 14.75 -2.84 -35.48
N THR A 108 14.40 -2.32 -36.64
CA THR A 108 13.50 -1.19 -36.79
C THR A 108 12.30 -1.54 -37.66
N MET A 109 11.16 -0.91 -37.37
CA MET A 109 9.90 -1.11 -38.09
C MET A 109 9.20 0.24 -38.22
N SER A 110 8.79 0.60 -39.44
CA SER A 110 7.95 1.79 -39.66
C SER A 110 6.51 1.49 -39.28
N ILE A 111 5.83 2.47 -38.71
CA ILE A 111 4.40 2.41 -38.37
C ILE A 111 3.64 3.49 -39.16
N GLU A 112 2.37 3.24 -39.47
CA GLU A 112 1.58 4.14 -40.31
C GLU A 112 1.01 5.32 -39.52
N LYS A 113 0.59 5.07 -38.27
CA LYS A 113 0.02 6.06 -37.37
C LYS A 113 0.89 6.27 -36.13
N GLN A 114 0.65 7.38 -35.42
CA GLN A 114 1.30 7.61 -34.13
C GLN A 114 0.78 6.63 -33.09
N ILE A 115 1.61 6.29 -32.09
CA ILE A 115 1.22 5.34 -31.04
C ILE A 115 0.17 5.98 -30.11
N GLN A 116 -0.76 5.17 -29.61
CA GLN A 116 -1.79 5.59 -28.66
C GLN A 116 -1.18 6.28 -27.43
N PRO A 117 -1.60 7.51 -27.09
CA PRO A 117 -1.19 8.15 -25.84
C PRO A 117 -1.98 7.61 -24.65
N GLY A 118 -1.36 7.60 -23.47
CA GLY A 118 -1.99 7.14 -22.24
C GLY A 118 -3.11 8.05 -21.72
N TYR A 119 -4.08 7.47 -21.02
CA TYR A 119 -5.20 8.19 -20.41
C TYR A 119 -4.83 8.90 -19.09
N LYS A 120 -5.51 10.04 -18.89
CA LYS A 120 -5.87 10.66 -17.61
C LYS A 120 -6.19 9.70 -16.43
N PRO A 121 -5.43 9.61 -15.31
CA PRO A 121 -6.02 9.13 -14.07
C PRO A 121 -7.24 9.96 -13.70
N MET A 122 -8.29 9.31 -13.21
CA MET A 122 -9.56 9.95 -12.89
C MET A 122 -9.85 9.87 -11.39
N PRO A 123 -10.15 11.00 -10.74
CA PRO A 123 -10.50 10.99 -9.32
C PRO A 123 -11.86 10.31 -9.11
N LEU A 124 -11.96 9.41 -8.13
CA LEU A 124 -13.17 8.62 -7.81
C LEU A 124 -14.29 9.44 -7.11
N ASN A 125 -14.26 10.77 -7.20
CA ASN A 125 -15.28 11.68 -6.65
C ASN A 125 -15.86 12.66 -7.66
N LYS A 126 -15.29 12.71 -8.87
CA LYS A 126 -15.63 13.68 -9.90
C LYS A 126 -15.68 13.00 -11.24
N MET A 127 -16.52 13.59 -12.09
CA MET A 127 -16.72 13.12 -13.44
C MET A 127 -16.17 14.19 -14.38
N ASP A 128 -14.90 14.06 -14.75
CA ASP A 128 -14.28 14.91 -15.75
C ASP A 128 -14.40 14.27 -17.14
N SER A 129 -14.32 15.09 -18.19
CA SER A 129 -14.27 14.60 -19.56
C SER A 129 -13.04 13.71 -19.75
N ILE A 130 -13.17 12.64 -20.52
CA ILE A 130 -12.06 11.77 -20.91
C ILE A 130 -10.95 12.61 -21.58
N ILE A 131 -9.78 12.66 -20.97
CA ILE A 131 -8.62 13.39 -21.52
C ILE A 131 -7.58 12.38 -21.99
N CYS A 132 -7.54 12.21 -23.30
CA CYS A 132 -6.50 11.50 -24.03
C CYS A 132 -5.81 12.50 -24.96
N LYS A 133 -4.81 13.22 -24.44
CA LYS A 133 -4.10 14.29 -25.16
C LYS A 133 -2.61 13.93 -25.29
N PRO A 134 -2.09 13.72 -26.52
CA PRO A 134 -0.66 13.49 -26.72
C PRO A 134 0.19 14.62 -26.12
N ASP A 135 1.24 14.23 -25.39
CA ASP A 135 2.29 15.14 -24.94
C ASP A 135 3.07 15.63 -26.17
N LYS A 136 2.93 16.92 -26.47
CA LYS A 136 3.56 17.53 -27.64
C LYS A 136 5.08 17.41 -27.60
N GLU A 137 5.69 17.53 -26.42
CA GLU A 137 7.16 17.48 -26.31
C GLU A 137 7.70 16.11 -26.71
N ILE A 138 6.95 15.04 -26.43
CA ILE A 138 7.31 13.68 -26.85
C ILE A 138 6.93 13.45 -28.31
N TYR A 139 5.67 13.69 -28.68
CA TYR A 139 5.15 13.33 -30.01
C TYR A 139 5.75 14.16 -31.16
N GLU A 140 6.32 15.33 -30.87
CA GLU A 140 7.05 16.15 -31.85
C GLU A 140 8.58 15.94 -31.80
N SER A 141 9.06 15.06 -30.92
CA SER A 141 10.49 14.80 -30.73
C SER A 141 11.10 13.88 -31.79
N ASN A 142 12.39 14.09 -32.07
CA ASN A 142 13.23 13.18 -32.86
C ASN A 142 13.94 12.13 -32.01
N ALA A 143 13.93 12.28 -30.68
CA ALA A 143 14.52 11.33 -29.75
C ALA A 143 13.58 10.12 -29.55
N PRO A 144 14.12 8.93 -29.23
CA PRO A 144 13.29 7.80 -28.87
C PRO A 144 12.59 8.00 -27.53
N TYR A 145 11.40 7.42 -27.40
CA TYR A 145 10.66 7.26 -26.16
C TYR A 145 10.36 5.77 -25.89
N PRO A 146 10.70 5.24 -24.70
CA PRO A 146 11.64 5.81 -23.74
C PRO A 146 13.04 5.99 -24.38
N ASN A 147 13.84 6.90 -23.83
CA ASN A 147 15.18 7.17 -24.39
C ASN A 147 16.23 6.14 -23.96
N THR A 148 15.96 5.38 -22.89
CA THR A 148 16.76 4.25 -22.40
C THR A 148 16.09 2.91 -22.71
N TRP A 149 16.84 1.82 -22.57
CA TRP A 149 16.30 0.45 -22.69
C TRP A 149 15.72 -0.09 -21.38
N TYR A 150 16.00 0.59 -20.27
CA TYR A 150 15.44 0.26 -18.97
C TYR A 150 15.48 1.48 -18.05
N SER A 151 14.68 1.43 -17.00
CA SER A 151 14.86 2.18 -15.76
C SER A 151 14.88 1.20 -14.59
N TYR A 152 15.26 1.68 -13.40
CA TYR A 152 15.21 0.85 -12.21
C TYR A 152 14.83 1.65 -10.97
N SER A 153 14.20 0.97 -10.02
CA SER A 153 13.98 1.47 -8.66
C SER A 153 14.51 0.47 -7.64
N LEU A 154 14.74 0.97 -6.43
CA LEU A 154 15.15 0.18 -5.27
C LEU A 154 14.17 0.43 -4.13
N GLY A 155 13.91 -0.59 -3.33
CA GLY A 155 13.12 -0.47 -2.10
C GLY A 155 13.55 -1.47 -1.02
N GLY A 156 13.34 -1.17 0.25
CA GLY A 156 13.49 -2.08 1.39
C GLY A 156 12.13 -2.53 1.90
N GLY A 157 11.91 -3.83 2.06
CA GLY A 157 10.62 -4.32 2.56
C GLY A 157 10.57 -5.83 2.73
N LEU A 158 9.37 -6.36 2.98
CA LEU A 158 9.15 -7.80 3.15
C LEU A 158 8.89 -8.53 1.83
N ALA A 159 9.63 -9.62 1.60
CA ALA A 159 9.29 -10.65 0.62
C ALA A 159 9.32 -12.02 1.29
N ASP A 160 8.22 -12.77 1.19
CA ASP A 160 8.06 -14.10 1.81
C ASP A 160 8.48 -14.14 3.30
N GLY A 161 8.11 -13.07 4.02
CA GLY A 161 8.35 -12.93 5.47
C GLY A 161 9.80 -12.64 5.85
N LYS A 162 10.64 -12.18 4.92
CA LYS A 162 12.03 -11.74 5.16
C LYS A 162 12.24 -10.32 4.65
N HIS A 163 13.07 -9.54 5.34
CA HIS A 163 13.46 -8.22 4.85
C HIS A 163 14.46 -8.34 3.69
N VAL A 164 14.15 -7.68 2.59
CA VAL A 164 14.93 -7.70 1.35
C VAL A 164 15.12 -6.30 0.79
N THR A 165 16.19 -6.12 0.02
CA THR A 165 16.28 -5.02 -0.94
C THR A 165 15.67 -5.51 -2.27
N PHE A 166 14.63 -4.85 -2.72
CA PHE A 166 14.07 -4.99 -4.07
C PHE A 166 14.92 -4.20 -5.06
N LEU A 167 15.15 -4.81 -6.23
CA LEU A 167 15.57 -4.13 -7.45
C LEU A 167 14.50 -4.43 -8.51
N VAL A 168 13.75 -3.40 -8.88
CA VAL A 168 12.74 -3.49 -9.93
C VAL A 168 13.33 -2.91 -11.20
N LEU A 169 13.47 -3.73 -12.24
CA LEU A 169 13.89 -3.29 -13.57
C LEU A 169 12.66 -3.13 -14.44
N GLN A 170 12.38 -1.91 -14.89
CA GLN A 170 11.39 -1.66 -15.95
C GLN A 170 12.11 -1.69 -17.28
N VAL A 171 11.92 -2.77 -18.05
CA VAL A 171 12.65 -3.04 -19.30
C VAL A 171 11.76 -2.67 -20.49
N TYR A 172 12.31 -1.86 -21.40
CA TYR A 172 11.59 -1.30 -22.54
C TYR A 172 12.05 -1.99 -23.84
N PRO A 173 11.50 -3.15 -24.22
CA PRO A 173 11.92 -3.88 -25.41
C PRO A 173 11.63 -3.13 -26.72
N VAL A 174 10.73 -2.14 -26.68
CA VAL A 174 10.36 -1.29 -27.81
C VAL A 174 10.56 0.18 -27.45
N ARG A 175 11.16 0.95 -28.37
CA ARG A 175 11.31 2.40 -28.29
C ARG A 175 10.71 3.05 -29.54
N TYR A 176 9.94 4.10 -29.36
CA TYR A 176 9.25 4.82 -30.41
C TYR A 176 9.98 6.10 -30.80
N TYR A 177 10.16 6.37 -32.09
CA TYR A 177 10.68 7.60 -32.66
C TYR A 177 9.53 8.39 -33.31
N PRO A 178 8.90 9.33 -32.60
CA PRO A 178 7.63 9.94 -33.02
C PRO A 178 7.72 10.71 -34.34
N ALA A 179 8.71 11.60 -34.48
CA ALA A 179 8.89 12.38 -35.71
C ALA A 179 9.17 11.54 -36.97
N LYS A 180 9.52 10.26 -36.81
CA LYS A 180 9.79 9.33 -37.92
C LYS A 180 8.70 8.29 -38.13
N ASN A 181 7.71 8.21 -37.24
CA ASN A 181 6.75 7.09 -37.16
C ASN A 181 7.46 5.74 -37.31
N GLN A 182 8.43 5.49 -36.42
CA GLN A 182 9.23 4.27 -36.44
C GLN A 182 9.43 3.75 -35.03
N ILE A 183 9.39 2.44 -34.85
CA ILE A 183 9.83 1.78 -33.62
C ILE A 183 11.17 1.09 -33.83
N GLU A 184 11.95 1.04 -32.77
CA GLU A 184 13.16 0.23 -32.62
C GLU A 184 12.91 -0.78 -31.50
N TYR A 185 13.23 -2.05 -31.73
CA TYR A 185 12.99 -3.09 -30.75
C TYR A 185 14.14 -4.09 -30.68
N ALA A 186 14.31 -4.71 -29.50
CA ALA A 186 15.29 -5.77 -29.27
C ALA A 186 14.57 -7.10 -28.96
N GLU A 187 15.01 -8.20 -29.56
CA GLU A 187 14.45 -9.53 -29.30
C GLU A 187 15.11 -10.22 -28.10
N LYS A 188 16.19 -9.65 -27.59
CA LYS A 188 16.88 -10.12 -26.38
C LYS A 188 17.61 -8.98 -25.70
N MET A 189 17.59 -8.94 -24.37
CA MET A 189 18.42 -8.05 -23.57
C MET A 189 19.13 -8.83 -22.48
N GLN A 190 20.42 -8.57 -22.30
CA GLN A 190 21.19 -9.07 -21.17
C GLN A 190 21.51 -7.95 -20.21
N PHE A 191 21.31 -8.21 -18.92
CA PHE A 191 21.67 -7.30 -17.85
C PHE A 191 22.78 -7.92 -17.02
N LYS A 192 23.83 -7.15 -16.76
CA LYS A 192 24.88 -7.46 -15.81
C LYS A 192 24.76 -6.50 -14.64
N ILE A 193 24.50 -7.04 -13.46
CA ILE A 193 24.26 -6.28 -12.23
C ILE A 193 25.44 -6.52 -11.31
N THR A 194 26.15 -5.45 -10.97
CA THR A 194 27.23 -5.43 -9.99
C THR A 194 26.70 -4.87 -8.68
N TYR A 195 26.85 -5.61 -7.59
CA TYR A 195 26.28 -5.25 -6.29
C TYR A 195 27.21 -5.61 -5.14
N LYS A 196 26.93 -5.05 -3.96
CA LYS A 196 27.65 -5.35 -2.73
C LYS A 196 26.65 -5.58 -1.60
N GLU A 197 26.61 -6.80 -1.09
CA GLU A 197 25.84 -7.15 0.10
C GLU A 197 26.40 -6.46 1.36
N PRO A 198 25.54 -6.18 2.35
CA PRO A 198 25.99 -5.59 3.61
C PRO A 198 26.94 -6.55 4.33
N SER A 199 27.89 -6.01 5.09
CA SER A 199 28.86 -6.83 5.85
C SER A 199 28.25 -7.52 7.07
N GLN A 200 27.10 -7.06 7.53
CA GLN A 200 26.28 -7.64 8.60
C GLN A 200 24.81 -7.54 8.19
N PRO A 201 23.95 -8.49 8.57
CA PRO A 201 22.51 -8.35 8.34
C PRO A 201 21.97 -7.07 8.98
N VAL A 202 21.11 -6.34 8.26
CA VAL A 202 20.40 -5.16 8.80
C VAL A 202 19.41 -5.61 9.88
N VAL A 203 18.63 -6.64 9.57
CA VAL A 203 17.70 -7.29 10.51
C VAL A 203 18.13 -8.74 10.72
N ASN A 204 17.97 -9.25 11.95
CA ASN A 204 18.20 -10.67 12.24
C ASN A 204 16.93 -11.48 11.99
N GLU A 205 16.82 -12.05 10.79
CA GLU A 205 15.69 -12.86 10.33
C GLU A 205 15.41 -14.14 11.15
N ASN A 206 16.31 -14.53 12.06
CA ASN A 206 16.11 -15.70 12.92
C ASN A 206 15.46 -15.35 14.27
N LEU A 207 15.15 -14.08 14.52
CA LEU A 207 14.41 -13.67 15.72
C LEU A 207 12.93 -14.00 15.57
N ASP A 208 12.40 -14.74 16.54
CA ASP A 208 10.99 -15.13 16.63
C ASP A 208 10.56 -15.10 18.11
N ILE A 209 10.81 -13.95 18.75
CA ILE A 209 10.43 -13.73 20.16
C ILE A 209 8.95 -13.33 20.22
N TYR A 210 8.55 -12.38 19.38
CA TYR A 210 7.16 -11.95 19.21
C TYR A 210 6.86 -11.75 17.72
N ASN A 211 5.63 -12.05 17.32
CA ASN A 211 5.12 -11.87 15.96
C ASN A 211 4.24 -10.63 15.86
N LEU A 212 3.36 -10.43 16.84
CA LEU A 212 2.42 -9.31 16.93
C LEU A 212 2.84 -8.33 18.04
N LEU A 213 2.87 -7.06 17.69
CA LEU A 213 2.98 -5.94 18.62
C LEU A 213 1.66 -5.18 18.66
N ILE A 214 1.01 -5.13 19.82
CA ILE A 214 -0.16 -4.28 20.07
C ILE A 214 0.32 -3.00 20.75
N ILE A 215 0.13 -1.86 20.08
CA ILE A 215 0.38 -0.53 20.65
C ILE A 215 -0.97 0.07 20.99
N THR A 216 -1.25 0.27 22.28
CA THR A 216 -2.56 0.69 22.77
C THR A 216 -2.44 1.79 23.82
N PRO A 217 -3.40 2.70 24.02
CA PRO A 217 -3.34 3.66 25.12
C PRO A 217 -3.43 2.90 26.44
N GLN A 218 -2.79 3.42 27.49
CA GLN A 218 -2.83 2.83 28.82
C GLN A 218 -4.28 2.59 29.31
N ALA A 219 -5.21 3.46 28.92
CA ALA A 219 -6.64 3.34 29.26
C ALA A 219 -7.31 2.07 28.68
N PHE A 220 -6.75 1.45 27.64
CA PHE A 220 -7.32 0.28 26.97
C PHE A 220 -6.52 -1.02 27.21
N GLU A 221 -5.42 -0.99 27.96
CA GLU A 221 -4.56 -2.18 28.19
C GLU A 221 -5.34 -3.36 28.77
N ASP A 222 -6.12 -3.13 29.84
CA ASP A 222 -6.91 -4.20 30.48
C ASP A 222 -7.96 -4.82 29.54
N ILE A 223 -8.44 -4.05 28.56
CA ILE A 223 -9.42 -4.50 27.56
C ILE A 223 -8.76 -5.40 26.51
N PHE A 224 -7.51 -5.10 26.15
CA PHE A 224 -6.76 -5.85 25.13
C PHE A 224 -5.99 -7.04 25.71
N GLN A 225 -5.79 -7.11 27.03
CA GLN A 225 -5.12 -8.24 27.67
C GLN A 225 -5.73 -9.62 27.33
N PRO A 226 -7.06 -9.81 27.29
CA PRO A 226 -7.66 -11.06 26.80
C PRO A 226 -7.29 -11.40 25.35
N LEU A 227 -7.17 -10.41 24.47
CA LEU A 227 -6.75 -10.63 23.08
C LEU A 227 -5.29 -11.10 23.01
N VAL A 228 -4.41 -10.50 23.82
CA VAL A 228 -3.01 -10.94 23.94
C VAL A 228 -2.93 -12.41 24.36
N GLU A 229 -3.70 -12.81 25.37
CA GLU A 229 -3.77 -14.19 25.85
C GLU A 229 -4.31 -15.14 24.79
N PHE A 230 -5.39 -14.73 24.10
CA PHE A 230 -5.98 -15.49 23.01
C PHE A 230 -5.00 -15.71 21.86
N LYS A 231 -4.31 -14.66 21.39
CA LYS A 231 -3.31 -14.74 20.31
C LYS A 231 -2.15 -15.65 20.69
N ASN A 232 -1.61 -15.51 21.90
CA ASN A 232 -0.54 -16.37 22.41
C ASN A 232 -0.99 -17.85 22.50
N ALA A 233 -2.22 -18.11 22.91
CA ALA A 233 -2.77 -19.47 22.98
C ALA A 233 -2.90 -20.13 21.59
N HIS A 234 -3.04 -19.34 20.52
CA HIS A 234 -3.09 -19.79 19.13
C HIS A 234 -1.75 -19.66 18.38
N GLY A 235 -0.65 -19.47 19.11
CA GLY A 235 0.71 -19.44 18.54
C GLY A 235 1.14 -18.12 17.92
N MET A 236 0.31 -17.07 17.98
CA MET A 236 0.68 -15.71 17.60
C MET A 236 1.34 -15.04 18.82
N LYS A 237 2.66 -15.14 18.93
CA LYS A 237 3.41 -14.60 20.08
C LYS A 237 3.21 -13.09 20.13
N THR A 238 2.56 -12.60 21.17
CA THR A 238 2.05 -11.22 21.20
C THR A 238 2.66 -10.43 22.36
N MET A 239 3.19 -9.25 22.04
CA MET A 239 3.65 -8.24 22.99
C MET A 239 2.69 -7.04 22.95
N MET A 240 2.33 -6.51 24.11
CA MET A 240 1.53 -5.29 24.23
C MET A 240 2.33 -4.18 24.90
N LYS A 241 2.24 -2.96 24.37
CA LYS A 241 2.90 -1.77 24.92
C LYS A 241 1.97 -0.57 24.91
N SER A 242 2.03 0.25 25.95
CA SER A 242 1.28 1.49 25.99
C SER A 242 1.91 2.58 25.13
N VAL A 243 1.06 3.40 24.51
CA VAL A 243 1.47 4.63 23.82
C VAL A 243 2.26 5.52 24.78
N GLU A 244 1.77 5.71 26.00
CA GLU A 244 2.39 6.57 27.01
C GLU A 244 3.81 6.09 27.39
N ASP A 245 4.02 4.78 27.54
CA ASP A 245 5.36 4.19 27.79
C ASP A 245 6.31 4.53 26.64
N ILE A 246 5.87 4.30 25.39
CA ILE A 246 6.68 4.56 24.19
C ILE A 246 7.04 6.05 24.10
N LEU A 247 6.04 6.94 24.20
CA LEU A 247 6.23 8.38 24.03
C LEU A 247 7.15 9.00 25.08
N SER A 248 7.22 8.39 26.27
CA SER A 248 8.09 8.82 27.36
C SER A 248 9.54 8.33 27.24
N ASN A 249 9.77 7.18 26.58
CA ASN A 249 11.09 6.54 26.51
C ASN A 249 11.79 6.72 25.16
N TYR A 250 11.07 7.08 24.09
CA TYR A 250 11.64 7.29 22.76
C TYR A 250 11.89 8.76 22.46
N GLN A 251 12.99 9.03 21.75
CA GLN A 251 13.29 10.34 21.17
C GLN A 251 12.68 10.43 19.77
N GLY A 252 12.22 11.61 19.39
CA GLY A 252 11.57 11.88 18.10
C GLY A 252 10.95 13.27 18.13
N ARG A 253 10.69 13.82 16.94
CA ARG A 253 10.09 15.16 16.72
C ARG A 253 8.65 15.22 17.21
N ASP A 254 7.92 14.13 17.05
CA ASP A 254 6.52 13.96 17.45
C ASP A 254 6.24 12.50 17.86
N GLY A 255 5.00 12.22 18.26
CA GLY A 255 4.59 10.91 18.74
C GLY A 255 4.60 9.82 17.67
N ALA A 256 4.23 10.15 16.43
CA ALA A 256 4.28 9.20 15.33
C ALA A 256 5.73 8.77 15.02
N GLU A 257 6.69 9.69 15.03
CA GLU A 257 8.10 9.34 14.86
C GLU A 257 8.65 8.49 16.01
N LYS A 258 8.28 8.80 17.26
CA LYS A 258 8.66 7.96 18.41
C LYS A 258 8.12 6.53 18.29
N ILE A 259 6.87 6.37 17.86
CA ILE A 259 6.28 5.05 17.60
C ILE A 259 7.04 4.33 16.48
N LYS A 260 7.39 5.03 15.39
CA LYS A 260 8.18 4.45 14.28
C LYS A 260 9.54 3.93 14.76
N TYR A 261 10.27 4.70 15.57
CA TYR A 261 11.53 4.23 16.17
C TYR A 261 11.32 3.01 17.08
N PHE A 262 10.24 2.97 17.86
CA PHE A 262 9.93 1.81 18.69
C PHE A 262 9.60 0.57 17.85
N ILE A 263 8.84 0.71 16.76
CA ILE A 263 8.54 -0.39 15.83
C ILE A 263 9.84 -0.93 15.22
N LYS A 264 10.74 -0.04 14.78
CA LYS A 264 12.07 -0.42 14.29
C LYS A 264 12.84 -1.27 15.31
N ASP A 265 12.91 -0.82 16.57
CA ASP A 265 13.57 -1.57 17.63
C ASP A 265 12.88 -2.93 17.89
N ALA A 266 11.55 -2.97 17.83
CA ALA A 266 10.78 -4.20 18.03
C ALA A 266 11.04 -5.23 16.90
N ILE A 267 11.22 -4.77 15.65
CA ILE A 267 11.66 -5.62 14.54
C ILE A 267 13.06 -6.18 14.84
N GLU A 268 14.03 -5.31 15.15
CA GLU A 268 15.44 -5.69 15.31
C GLU A 268 15.71 -6.53 16.56
N GLN A 269 14.90 -6.40 17.61
CA GLN A 269 15.11 -7.07 18.89
C GLN A 269 14.19 -8.28 19.08
N TRP A 270 12.98 -8.27 18.52
CA TRP A 270 11.97 -9.31 18.77
C TRP A 270 11.53 -10.08 17.52
N GLY A 271 11.72 -9.53 16.32
CA GLY A 271 11.25 -10.13 15.06
C GLY A 271 9.78 -9.88 14.76
N ILE A 272 9.23 -8.73 15.19
CA ILE A 272 7.84 -8.33 14.94
C ILE A 272 7.53 -8.33 13.43
N LYS A 273 6.35 -8.87 13.07
CA LYS A 273 5.80 -8.91 11.70
C LYS A 273 4.48 -8.16 11.55
N TYR A 274 3.72 -8.05 12.64
CA TYR A 274 2.42 -7.39 12.67
C TYR A 274 2.40 -6.32 13.75
N VAL A 275 1.86 -5.15 13.44
CA VAL A 275 1.66 -4.05 14.39
C VAL A 275 0.21 -3.63 14.38
N LEU A 276 -0.48 -3.86 15.49
CA LEU A 276 -1.84 -3.39 15.71
C LEU A 276 -1.80 -2.05 16.47
N LEU A 277 -2.17 -0.98 15.79
CA LEU A 277 -2.33 0.35 16.39
C LEU A 277 -3.76 0.47 16.94
N VAL A 278 -3.90 0.57 18.25
CA VAL A 278 -5.21 0.75 18.91
C VAL A 278 -5.35 2.20 19.31
N GLY A 279 -6.49 2.82 19.02
CA GLY A 279 -6.81 4.18 19.41
C GLY A 279 -6.92 5.11 18.21
N GLY A 280 -8.05 5.80 18.14
CA GLY A 280 -8.33 6.84 17.16
C GLY A 280 -8.38 8.22 17.78
N LYS A 281 -9.19 9.08 17.18
CA LYS A 281 -9.38 10.46 17.62
C LYS A 281 -10.17 10.52 18.92
N LYS A 282 -9.67 11.24 19.93
CA LYS A 282 -10.27 11.33 21.28
C LYS A 282 -11.63 12.03 21.30
N SER A 283 -11.77 13.12 20.56
CA SER A 283 -12.99 13.92 20.57
C SER A 283 -14.04 13.34 19.62
N MET A 284 -15.29 13.22 20.09
CA MET A 284 -16.44 12.94 19.23
C MET A 284 -16.92 14.18 18.48
N TRP A 285 -16.67 15.37 19.02
CA TRP A 285 -17.30 16.60 18.58
C TRP A 285 -16.37 17.42 17.68
N THR A 286 -15.13 17.59 18.12
CA THR A 286 -14.18 18.51 17.51
C THR A 286 -13.13 17.79 16.68
N GLY A 287 -13.18 18.08 15.39
CA GLY A 287 -12.26 17.63 14.34
C GLY A 287 -10.82 18.09 14.43
N ASN A 288 -10.06 17.87 13.34
CA ASN A 288 -8.64 18.26 13.22
C ASN A 288 -8.41 19.72 12.79
N TRP A 289 -9.45 20.47 12.43
CA TRP A 289 -9.49 21.92 12.10
C TRP A 289 -8.23 22.79 12.28
N GLY A 290 -7.17 22.57 11.51
CA GLY A 290 -5.91 23.32 11.62
C GLY A 290 -5.21 23.16 12.98
N MET A 291 -5.65 22.21 13.79
CA MET A 291 -5.01 21.76 15.01
C MET A 291 -4.02 20.64 14.71
N ASP A 292 -4.32 19.79 13.73
CA ASP A 292 -3.47 18.71 13.26
C ASP A 292 -3.66 18.48 11.75
N GLY A 293 -2.65 17.97 11.06
CA GLY A 293 -2.64 17.81 9.59
C GLY A 293 -1.22 17.80 8.98
N PRO A 294 -1.12 17.85 7.64
CA PRO A 294 0.16 17.70 6.92
C PRO A 294 1.19 18.79 7.24
N ASN A 295 0.75 19.95 7.71
CA ASN A 295 1.63 21.09 8.04
C ASN A 295 1.71 21.37 9.56
N LYS A 296 1.09 20.53 10.40
CA LYS A 296 1.04 20.75 11.86
C LYS A 296 0.68 19.45 12.56
N VAL A 297 1.51 19.03 13.51
CA VAL A 297 1.26 17.82 14.31
C VAL A 297 0.70 18.19 15.69
N ASP A 298 -0.35 17.50 16.14
CA ASP A 298 -0.89 17.59 17.50
C ASP A 298 -1.33 16.21 18.04
N ASP A 299 -0.38 15.51 18.66
CA ASP A 299 -0.59 14.20 19.27
C ASP A 299 -1.66 14.21 20.38
N SER A 300 -1.97 15.37 20.97
CA SER A 300 -2.91 15.44 22.10
C SER A 300 -4.35 15.10 21.70
N LEU A 301 -4.67 15.21 20.40
CA LEU A 301 -5.98 14.89 19.82
C LEU A 301 -6.22 13.39 19.64
N TRP A 302 -5.15 12.59 19.74
CA TRP A 302 -5.15 11.17 19.40
C TRP A 302 -4.90 10.30 20.61
N TRP A 303 -5.56 9.15 20.64
CA TRP A 303 -5.21 8.06 21.55
C TRP A 303 -3.87 7.42 21.16
N THR A 304 -3.71 7.13 19.87
CA THR A 304 -2.45 6.71 19.27
C THR A 304 -2.12 7.66 18.12
N PRO A 305 -0.96 8.34 18.14
CA PRO A 305 -0.52 9.24 17.09
C PRO A 305 -0.71 8.70 15.67
N VAL A 306 -0.88 9.62 14.74
CA VAL A 306 -1.08 9.34 13.31
C VAL A 306 -0.04 10.09 12.50
N ARG A 307 0.13 9.71 11.24
CA ARG A 307 0.92 10.48 10.28
C ARG A 307 0.04 11.00 9.15
N TYR A 308 0.29 12.25 8.79
CA TYR A 308 -0.23 12.85 7.56
C TYR A 308 0.84 12.84 6.47
N SER A 309 0.44 12.48 5.27
CA SER A 309 1.19 12.78 4.04
C SER A 309 0.89 14.20 3.61
N ALA A 310 1.94 14.99 3.34
CA ALA A 310 1.87 16.33 2.77
C ALA A 310 1.94 16.32 1.24
N LEU A 311 1.81 15.15 0.60
CA LEU A 311 1.66 15.03 -0.84
C LEU A 311 0.42 15.80 -1.29
N LYS A 312 0.59 16.60 -2.34
CA LYS A 312 -0.48 17.40 -2.92
C LYS A 312 -0.78 16.98 -4.35
N ASP A 313 -1.96 16.41 -4.56
CA ASP A 313 -2.48 15.96 -5.85
C ASP A 313 -3.30 17.08 -6.50
N PHE A 314 -2.65 17.92 -7.30
CA PHE A 314 -3.39 18.81 -8.17
C PHE A 314 -3.66 18.07 -9.49
N LEU A 315 -4.91 17.76 -9.81
CA LEU A 315 -5.26 17.49 -11.21
C LEU A 315 -5.94 18.72 -11.81
N PRO A 316 -5.68 19.06 -13.09
CA PRO A 316 -6.35 20.16 -13.76
C PRO A 316 -7.88 20.03 -13.71
N GLY A 317 -8.55 20.89 -12.94
CA GLY A 317 -10.02 20.84 -12.72
C GLY A 317 -10.44 20.44 -11.29
N SER A 318 -9.49 20.00 -10.46
CA SER A 318 -9.67 19.77 -9.03
C SER A 318 -8.98 20.84 -8.19
N TRP A 319 -9.52 21.15 -7.01
CA TRP A 319 -8.80 21.94 -6.00
C TRP A 319 -7.65 21.13 -5.35
N GLY A 320 -7.58 19.84 -5.67
CA GLY A 320 -6.65 18.87 -5.10
C GLY A 320 -6.94 18.57 -3.64
N GLU A 321 -6.34 17.52 -3.11
CA GLU A 321 -6.23 17.25 -1.69
C GLU A 321 -4.90 17.80 -1.16
N GLY A 322 -4.94 18.50 -0.02
CA GLY A 322 -3.76 19.13 0.59
C GLY A 322 -2.96 18.21 1.51
N GLY A 323 -3.34 16.95 1.61
CA GLY A 323 -2.76 15.92 2.47
C GLY A 323 -3.81 15.06 3.18
N TYR A 324 -3.42 13.84 3.55
CA TYR A 324 -4.30 12.77 4.02
C TYR A 324 -3.56 11.89 5.03
N LEU A 325 -4.28 11.06 5.77
CA LEU A 325 -3.68 10.13 6.74
C LEU A 325 -2.96 8.98 6.04
N SER A 326 -1.84 8.53 6.58
CA SER A 326 -1.16 7.33 6.09
C SER A 326 -0.56 6.53 7.24
N ASP A 327 -1.17 5.38 7.53
CA ASP A 327 -0.57 4.42 8.47
C ASP A 327 0.53 3.56 7.80
N LEU A 328 0.70 3.64 6.46
CA LEU A 328 1.87 3.06 5.76
C LEU A 328 3.18 3.63 6.30
N TYR A 329 3.17 4.86 6.84
CA TYR A 329 4.30 5.45 7.55
C TYR A 329 4.85 4.58 8.68
N PHE A 330 3.99 3.82 9.37
CA PHE A 330 4.39 2.91 10.45
C PHE A 330 4.84 1.53 9.96
N ALA A 331 4.55 1.22 8.69
CA ALA A 331 4.90 -0.04 8.03
C ALA A 331 6.20 0.04 7.22
N ASP A 332 6.45 1.16 6.53
CA ASP A 332 7.70 1.47 5.83
C ASP A 332 8.75 1.93 6.86
N ILE A 333 9.70 1.06 7.22
CA ILE A 333 10.72 1.29 8.25
C ILE A 333 12.09 1.50 7.62
N TYR A 334 12.48 0.73 6.61
CA TYR A 334 13.82 0.73 6.03
C TYR A 334 13.80 1.11 4.56
N ASP A 335 14.71 2.02 4.17
CA ASP A 335 15.03 2.21 2.77
C ASP A 335 15.76 0.98 2.18
N ALA A 336 15.92 0.95 0.86
CA ALA A 336 16.70 -0.07 0.15
C ALA A 336 18.14 -0.30 0.70
N ASN A 337 18.74 0.70 1.35
CA ASN A 337 20.07 0.61 1.95
C ASN A 337 20.06 0.15 3.42
N GLY A 338 18.89 -0.10 3.99
CA GLY A 338 18.69 -0.48 5.39
C GLY A 338 18.75 0.70 6.37
N ASN A 339 18.66 1.95 5.90
CA ASN A 339 18.50 3.11 6.78
C ASN A 339 17.03 3.33 7.11
N LEU A 340 16.72 4.06 8.19
CA LEU A 340 15.34 4.40 8.49
C LEU A 340 14.71 5.25 7.37
N SER A 341 13.55 4.84 6.86
CA SER A 341 12.72 5.64 5.96
C SER A 341 12.01 6.73 6.77
N THR A 342 12.51 7.96 6.73
CA THR A 342 12.02 9.04 7.62
C THR A 342 10.69 9.64 7.15
N TRP A 343 10.35 9.49 5.87
CA TRP A 343 9.34 10.26 5.14
C TRP A 343 9.55 11.78 5.18
N ASP A 344 10.67 12.26 5.70
CA ASP A 344 11.08 13.67 5.65
C ASP A 344 12.57 13.64 5.28
N SER A 345 12.83 13.46 4.00
CA SER A 345 14.16 13.26 3.43
C SER A 345 14.91 14.59 3.27
N ASN A 346 14.18 15.71 3.24
CA ASN A 346 14.75 17.05 3.15
C ASN A 346 14.93 17.73 4.52
N GLY A 347 14.32 17.19 5.58
CA GLY A 347 14.47 17.62 6.97
C GLY A 347 13.72 18.91 7.33
N ASP A 348 12.69 19.28 6.57
CA ASP A 348 11.94 20.52 6.79
C ASP A 348 10.76 20.38 7.78
N GLY A 349 10.51 19.15 8.26
CA GLY A 349 9.45 18.84 9.21
C GLY A 349 8.07 18.63 8.58
N LYS A 350 7.96 18.65 7.25
CA LYS A 350 6.79 18.12 6.53
C LYS A 350 7.10 16.70 6.10
N PHE A 351 6.11 15.82 6.26
CA PHE A 351 6.29 14.41 5.98
C PHE A 351 5.60 14.08 4.66
N ALA A 352 6.29 13.31 3.83
CA ALA A 352 5.83 12.84 2.54
C ALA A 352 5.45 13.99 1.59
N GLU A 353 6.12 15.15 1.71
CA GLU A 353 5.85 16.31 0.85
C GLU A 353 6.11 15.93 -0.61
N TRP A 354 5.18 16.26 -1.49
CA TRP A 354 5.43 16.26 -2.92
C TRP A 354 4.66 17.41 -3.53
N THR A 355 5.37 18.49 -3.79
CA THR A 355 4.86 19.75 -4.32
C THR A 355 5.87 20.35 -5.29
N GLU A 356 5.54 21.48 -5.93
CA GLU A 356 6.50 22.23 -6.75
C GLU A 356 7.73 22.74 -5.96
N LYS A 357 7.64 22.80 -4.63
CA LYS A 357 8.66 23.40 -3.76
C LYS A 357 9.57 22.40 -3.07
N GLY A 358 9.13 21.15 -2.94
CA GLY A 358 9.81 20.12 -2.17
C GLY A 358 9.22 18.74 -2.45
N VAL A 359 10.10 17.75 -2.46
CA VAL A 359 9.78 16.33 -2.66
C VAL A 359 10.53 15.51 -1.61
N ASP A 360 9.82 14.64 -0.92
CA ASP A 360 10.38 13.64 -0.03
C ASP A 360 10.51 12.29 -0.69
N ILE A 361 11.71 11.71 -0.65
CA ILE A 361 11.99 10.40 -1.21
C ILE A 361 11.76 9.33 -0.12
N ARG A 362 10.99 8.31 -0.48
CA ARG A 362 10.60 7.16 0.35
C ARG A 362 10.27 6.00 -0.58
N ASP A 363 10.53 4.75 -0.21
CA ASP A 363 10.28 3.63 -1.13
C ASP A 363 8.94 2.93 -0.91
N LEU A 364 8.27 3.18 0.23
CA LEU A 364 6.87 2.80 0.53
C LEU A 364 6.62 1.31 0.73
N TYR A 365 7.65 0.47 0.64
CA TYR A 365 7.50 -0.96 0.83
C TYR A 365 7.29 -1.28 2.32
N PRO A 366 6.27 -2.09 2.68
CA PRO A 366 6.07 -2.49 4.07
C PRO A 366 7.20 -3.41 4.58
N ASP A 367 7.85 -3.03 5.67
CA ASP A 367 8.76 -3.88 6.47
C ASP A 367 8.02 -4.62 7.58
N VAL A 368 6.82 -4.15 7.92
CA VAL A 368 5.93 -4.75 8.90
C VAL A 368 4.48 -4.51 8.48
N TYR A 369 3.59 -5.43 8.77
CA TYR A 369 2.18 -5.28 8.42
C TYR A 369 1.42 -4.51 9.50
N VAL A 370 0.83 -3.38 9.13
CA VAL A 370 0.13 -2.48 10.05
C VAL A 370 -1.37 -2.55 9.82
N GLY A 371 -2.12 -2.55 10.90
CA GLY A 371 -3.55 -2.28 10.89
C GLY A 371 -3.94 -1.46 12.10
N ARG A 372 -5.02 -0.67 11.96
CA ARG A 372 -5.50 0.21 13.03
C ARG A 372 -6.90 -0.16 13.49
N LEU A 373 -7.11 -0.14 14.80
CA LEU A 373 -8.43 -0.07 15.42
C LEU A 373 -8.61 1.36 15.96
N PRO A 374 -9.28 2.26 15.23
CA PRO A 374 -9.40 3.67 15.61
C PRO A 374 -10.40 3.89 16.77
N CYS A 375 -10.45 2.99 17.74
CA CYS A 375 -11.34 3.04 18.89
C CYS A 375 -11.23 4.40 19.62
N ARG A 376 -12.37 5.05 19.82
CA ARG A 376 -12.46 6.34 20.52
C ARG A 376 -12.69 6.18 22.03
N ASN A 377 -13.24 5.05 22.45
CA ASN A 377 -13.63 4.77 23.83
C ASN A 377 -13.51 3.27 24.16
N GLU A 378 -13.69 2.94 25.44
CA GLU A 378 -13.59 1.56 25.92
C GLU A 378 -14.64 0.61 25.33
N ASP A 379 -15.84 1.09 25.00
CA ASP A 379 -16.91 0.23 24.49
C ASP A 379 -16.56 -0.23 23.06
N GLU A 380 -16.09 0.68 22.21
CA GLU A 380 -15.55 0.32 20.89
C GLU A 380 -14.36 -0.65 21.00
N ALA A 381 -13.46 -0.43 21.96
CA ALA A 381 -12.33 -1.33 22.21
C ALA A 381 -12.80 -2.75 22.62
N LYS A 382 -13.78 -2.84 23.54
CA LYS A 382 -14.37 -4.12 23.98
C LYS A 382 -15.06 -4.83 22.81
N THR A 383 -15.82 -4.10 22.00
CA THR A 383 -16.46 -4.64 20.79
C THR A 383 -15.42 -5.20 19.82
N MET A 384 -14.33 -4.49 19.54
CA MET A 384 -13.31 -4.99 18.61
C MET A 384 -12.58 -6.23 19.14
N VAL A 385 -12.21 -6.26 20.42
CA VAL A 385 -11.57 -7.43 21.04
C VAL A 385 -12.49 -8.66 20.96
N ASP A 386 -13.76 -8.51 21.32
CA ASP A 386 -14.75 -9.58 21.26
C ASP A 386 -14.96 -10.11 19.83
N LYS A 387 -15.10 -9.20 18.85
CA LYS A 387 -15.22 -9.57 17.43
C LYS A 387 -14.02 -10.36 16.93
N ILE A 388 -12.80 -9.91 17.22
CA ILE A 388 -11.57 -10.57 16.77
C ILE A 388 -11.49 -11.98 17.37
N MET A 389 -11.66 -12.11 18.68
CA MET A 389 -11.60 -13.40 19.35
C MET A 389 -12.70 -14.36 18.85
N ASN A 390 -13.91 -13.86 18.60
CA ASN A 390 -15.01 -14.67 18.07
C ASN A 390 -14.71 -15.16 16.64
N TYR A 391 -14.33 -14.24 15.75
CA TYR A 391 -14.01 -14.54 14.35
C TYR A 391 -12.88 -15.56 14.25
N GLU A 392 -11.82 -15.36 15.03
CA GLU A 392 -10.65 -16.23 14.99
C GLU A 392 -10.85 -17.58 15.69
N SER A 393 -11.88 -17.73 16.52
CA SER A 393 -12.28 -19.03 17.07
C SER A 393 -12.89 -19.97 16.01
N GLY A 394 -13.11 -19.47 14.80
CA GLY A 394 -13.51 -20.25 13.63
C GLY A 394 -14.77 -19.72 12.95
N CYS A 395 -14.74 -19.65 11.62
CA CYS A 395 -15.86 -19.21 10.81
C CYS A 395 -16.59 -20.37 10.13
N ASP A 396 -17.92 -20.43 10.25
CA ASP A 396 -18.73 -21.44 9.56
C ASP A 396 -18.65 -21.23 8.02
N PRO A 397 -18.22 -22.25 7.24
CA PRO A 397 -18.07 -22.14 5.79
C PRO A 397 -19.33 -21.72 5.03
N SER A 398 -20.53 -21.94 5.59
CA SER A 398 -21.81 -21.60 4.94
C SER A 398 -22.01 -20.11 4.72
N TRP A 399 -21.42 -19.26 5.57
CA TRP A 399 -21.41 -17.80 5.35
C TRP A 399 -20.03 -17.31 4.93
N PHE A 400 -18.95 -17.93 5.42
CA PHE A 400 -17.60 -17.48 5.13
C PHE A 400 -17.24 -17.66 3.65
N ASN A 401 -17.60 -18.78 3.00
CA ASN A 401 -17.33 -19.03 1.58
C ASN A 401 -18.29 -18.28 0.63
N ARG A 402 -18.76 -17.10 1.04
CA ARG A 402 -19.61 -16.22 0.23
C ARG A 402 -18.93 -14.86 0.13
N MET A 403 -18.94 -14.28 -1.06
CA MET A 403 -18.52 -12.91 -1.33
C MET A 403 -19.69 -12.09 -1.87
N LEU A 404 -19.92 -10.90 -1.31
CA LEU A 404 -20.90 -9.95 -1.83
C LEU A 404 -20.18 -8.93 -2.71
N LEU A 405 -20.65 -8.76 -3.94
CA LEU A 405 -20.10 -7.82 -4.92
C LEU A 405 -21.11 -6.70 -5.13
N VAL A 406 -20.73 -5.45 -4.86
CA VAL A 406 -21.58 -4.28 -4.99
C VAL A 406 -20.89 -3.27 -5.91
N GLY A 407 -21.54 -2.94 -7.03
CA GLY A 407 -20.93 -2.08 -8.04
C GLY A 407 -21.96 -1.49 -8.98
N GLY A 408 -21.53 -0.49 -9.75
CA GLY A 408 -22.33 0.10 -10.80
C GLY A 408 -21.47 0.73 -11.88
N ASP A 409 -21.99 1.79 -12.49
CA ASP A 409 -21.31 2.59 -13.51
C ASP A 409 -20.68 3.80 -12.78
N THR A 410 -19.45 3.71 -12.29
CA THR A 410 -18.80 4.83 -11.56
C THR A 410 -18.40 5.93 -12.52
N PHE A 411 -17.95 5.53 -13.72
CA PHE A 411 -17.54 6.42 -14.82
C PHE A 411 -18.39 6.21 -16.09
N PRO A 412 -19.69 6.61 -16.09
CA PRO A 412 -20.54 6.48 -17.27
C PRO A 412 -19.94 7.09 -18.53
N GLY A 413 -19.88 6.30 -19.59
CA GLY A 413 -19.26 6.67 -20.87
C GLY A 413 -17.82 6.19 -21.03
N ASP A 414 -17.36 5.26 -20.18
CA ASP A 414 -16.11 4.52 -20.36
C ASP A 414 -15.98 4.01 -21.82
N PRO A 415 -14.91 4.38 -22.55
CA PRO A 415 -14.66 3.92 -23.92
C PRO A 415 -14.57 2.40 -24.07
N ALA A 416 -14.18 1.67 -23.02
CA ALA A 416 -14.16 0.21 -23.02
C ALA A 416 -15.57 -0.41 -22.99
N GLY A 417 -16.60 0.39 -22.69
CA GLY A 417 -17.99 -0.05 -22.65
C GLY A 417 -18.32 -0.98 -21.48
N VAL A 418 -17.58 -0.83 -20.37
CA VAL A 418 -17.80 -1.59 -19.13
C VAL A 418 -18.44 -0.73 -18.05
N TYR A 419 -19.05 -1.39 -17.07
CA TYR A 419 -19.51 -0.76 -15.82
C TYR A 419 -18.40 -1.01 -14.80
N ASP A 420 -17.52 -0.04 -14.65
CA ASP A 420 -16.21 -0.19 -13.99
C ASP A 420 -16.33 -0.82 -12.59
N GLY A 421 -17.23 -0.33 -11.73
CA GLY A 421 -17.38 -0.90 -10.38
C GLY A 421 -17.95 -2.33 -10.36
N GLU A 422 -18.81 -2.69 -11.32
CA GLU A 422 -19.22 -4.10 -11.48
C GLU A 422 -18.08 -4.97 -12.02
N TYR A 423 -17.20 -4.39 -12.84
CA TYR A 423 -16.05 -5.07 -13.42
C TYR A 423 -14.95 -5.31 -12.38
N CYS A 424 -14.56 -4.28 -11.62
CA CYS A 424 -13.60 -4.34 -10.52
C CYS A 424 -14.00 -5.41 -9.49
N THR A 425 -15.20 -5.33 -8.93
CA THR A 425 -15.66 -6.32 -7.93
C THR A 425 -15.76 -7.75 -8.50
N SER A 426 -16.08 -7.90 -9.80
CA SER A 426 -16.04 -9.21 -10.47
C SER A 426 -14.60 -9.72 -10.66
N TYR A 427 -13.64 -8.83 -10.92
CA TYR A 427 -12.23 -9.15 -11.05
C TYR A 427 -11.63 -9.60 -9.72
N GLU A 428 -11.92 -8.88 -8.64
CA GLU A 428 -11.57 -9.29 -7.26
C GLU A 428 -12.07 -10.71 -6.96
N PHE A 429 -13.34 -11.01 -7.28
CA PHE A 429 -13.89 -12.35 -7.10
C PHE A 429 -13.19 -13.43 -7.95
N SER A 430 -12.62 -13.08 -9.11
CA SER A 430 -11.94 -14.03 -9.99
C SER A 430 -10.69 -14.65 -9.35
N PHE A 431 -10.09 -13.96 -8.37
CA PHE A 431 -8.98 -14.47 -7.60
C PHE A 431 -9.39 -15.47 -6.52
N MET A 432 -10.63 -15.41 -6.07
CA MET A 432 -11.10 -16.19 -4.93
C MET A 432 -10.96 -17.71 -5.14
N PRO A 433 -10.69 -18.47 -4.06
CA PRO A 433 -10.62 -19.92 -4.14
C PRO A 433 -11.94 -20.55 -4.63
N PRO A 434 -11.91 -21.71 -5.33
CA PRO A 434 -13.10 -22.30 -5.95
C PRO A 434 -14.27 -22.62 -5.01
N GLN A 435 -14.04 -22.74 -3.70
CA GLN A 435 -15.10 -22.94 -2.71
C GLN A 435 -15.97 -21.69 -2.48
N PHE A 436 -15.51 -20.50 -2.89
CA PHE A 436 -16.26 -19.26 -2.72
C PHE A 436 -17.36 -19.11 -3.77
N THR A 437 -18.46 -18.47 -3.35
CA THR A 437 -19.58 -18.14 -4.23
C THR A 437 -19.86 -16.63 -4.19
N ALA A 438 -20.20 -16.03 -5.33
CA ALA A 438 -20.53 -14.61 -5.42
C ALA A 438 -22.04 -14.37 -5.31
N THR A 439 -22.43 -13.36 -4.54
CA THR A 439 -23.75 -12.70 -4.63
C THR A 439 -23.54 -11.30 -5.18
N LYS A 440 -24.25 -10.95 -6.25
CA LYS A 440 -24.10 -9.66 -6.93
C LYS A 440 -25.24 -8.71 -6.56
N LEU A 441 -24.89 -7.45 -6.31
CA LEU A 441 -25.79 -6.31 -6.23
C LEU A 441 -25.30 -5.25 -7.21
N TYR A 442 -25.72 -5.40 -8.45
CA TYR A 442 -25.32 -4.62 -9.61
C TYR A 442 -26.46 -3.71 -10.09
N VAL A 443 -26.10 -2.59 -10.71
CA VAL A 443 -27.08 -1.67 -11.31
C VAL A 443 -27.55 -2.18 -12.66
N SER A 444 -26.67 -2.84 -13.42
CA SER A 444 -26.93 -3.34 -14.78
C SER A 444 -28.03 -4.41 -14.82
N ASP A 445 -28.05 -5.31 -13.83
CA ASP A 445 -29.07 -6.35 -13.66
C ASP A 445 -30.20 -5.95 -12.70
N LYS A 446 -30.12 -4.72 -12.16
CA LYS A 446 -31.07 -4.10 -11.23
C LYS A 446 -31.14 -4.77 -9.86
N SER A 447 -30.26 -5.72 -9.53
CA SER A 447 -30.26 -6.40 -8.23
C SER A 447 -29.99 -5.41 -7.09
N LEU A 448 -29.09 -4.42 -7.29
CA LEU A 448 -28.84 -3.34 -6.31
C LEU A 448 -30.09 -2.48 -6.07
N MET A 449 -30.92 -2.29 -7.10
CA MET A 449 -32.16 -1.51 -7.03
C MET A 449 -33.40 -2.35 -6.71
N GLY A 450 -33.24 -3.62 -6.35
CA GLY A 450 -34.33 -4.52 -5.97
C GLY A 450 -35.23 -4.92 -7.15
N GLY A 451 -34.65 -5.05 -8.34
CA GLY A 451 -35.34 -5.40 -9.58
C GLY A 451 -36.17 -4.27 -10.19
N LYS A 452 -35.90 -3.01 -9.81
CA LYS A 452 -36.65 -1.82 -10.24
C LYS A 452 -35.70 -0.80 -10.89
N ASP A 453 -36.28 0.13 -11.64
CA ASP A 453 -35.59 1.28 -12.23
C ASP A 453 -36.07 2.60 -11.62
N GLY A 454 -35.30 3.66 -11.89
CA GLY A 454 -35.69 5.05 -11.64
C GLY A 454 -35.20 5.61 -10.31
N LYS A 455 -35.27 6.95 -10.20
CA LYS A 455 -34.65 7.72 -9.10
C LYS A 455 -35.09 7.29 -7.70
N LEU A 456 -36.33 6.81 -7.55
CA LEU A 456 -36.82 6.33 -6.27
C LEU A 456 -36.15 5.00 -5.87
N ALA A 457 -36.01 4.06 -6.80
CA ALA A 457 -35.32 2.80 -6.55
C ALA A 457 -33.83 3.04 -6.25
N ALA A 458 -33.17 3.91 -7.04
CA ALA A 458 -31.79 4.33 -6.84
C ALA A 458 -31.57 4.93 -5.43
N ARG A 459 -32.47 5.81 -4.98
CA ARG A 459 -32.41 6.44 -3.64
C ARG A 459 -32.52 5.44 -2.49
N PHE A 460 -33.25 4.34 -2.68
CA PHE A 460 -33.50 3.31 -1.66
C PHE A 460 -32.72 2.00 -1.89
N ALA A 461 -31.78 1.98 -2.83
CA ALA A 461 -30.97 0.80 -3.16
C ALA A 461 -30.20 0.24 -1.95
N TRP A 462 -29.79 1.12 -1.03
CA TRP A 462 -29.15 0.78 0.24
C TRP A 462 -29.91 -0.27 1.06
N MET A 463 -31.24 -0.30 0.97
CA MET A 463 -32.06 -1.31 1.66
C MET A 463 -31.73 -2.74 1.18
N ASN A 464 -31.39 -2.90 -0.11
CA ASN A 464 -31.01 -4.19 -0.66
C ASN A 464 -29.61 -4.58 -0.21
N VAL A 465 -28.70 -3.62 -0.04
CA VAL A 465 -27.38 -3.86 0.55
C VAL A 465 -27.53 -4.32 2.01
N ILE A 466 -28.29 -3.59 2.84
CA ILE A 466 -28.57 -3.96 4.24
C ILE A 466 -29.18 -5.37 4.32
N LYS A 467 -30.24 -5.63 3.55
CA LYS A 467 -30.92 -6.93 3.53
C LYS A 467 -29.99 -8.07 3.13
N THR A 468 -29.16 -7.85 2.12
CA THR A 468 -28.28 -8.89 1.58
C THR A 468 -27.11 -9.12 2.52
N MET A 469 -26.34 -8.09 2.84
CA MET A 469 -25.16 -8.16 3.71
C MET A 469 -25.49 -8.74 5.09
N SER A 470 -26.68 -8.48 5.64
CA SER A 470 -27.17 -9.08 6.90
C SER A 470 -27.25 -10.62 6.88
N GLN A 471 -27.18 -11.27 5.72
CA GLN A 471 -27.17 -12.74 5.61
C GLN A 471 -25.83 -13.37 6.01
N GLY A 472 -24.75 -12.58 6.01
CA GLY A 472 -23.39 -13.00 6.32
C GLY A 472 -22.58 -13.45 5.10
N PHE A 473 -21.34 -12.95 5.02
CA PHE A 473 -20.36 -13.16 3.96
C PHE A 473 -18.96 -13.20 4.59
N GLY A 474 -18.01 -13.93 4.00
CA GLY A 474 -16.61 -13.85 4.39
C GLY A 474 -15.94 -12.59 3.85
N PHE A 475 -16.34 -12.17 2.64
CA PHE A 475 -15.84 -10.96 1.99
C PHE A 475 -16.95 -10.12 1.41
N VAL A 476 -16.76 -8.80 1.40
CA VAL A 476 -17.61 -7.86 0.65
C VAL A 476 -16.71 -6.92 -0.13
N ALA A 477 -17.06 -6.68 -1.38
CA ALA A 477 -16.40 -5.75 -2.26
C ALA A 477 -17.40 -4.67 -2.70
N PHE A 478 -17.00 -3.42 -2.54
CA PHE A 478 -17.70 -2.24 -3.04
C PHE A 478 -16.77 -1.49 -3.98
N ASP A 479 -17.18 -1.18 -5.20
CA ASP A 479 -16.43 -0.28 -6.09
C ASP A 479 -17.36 0.78 -6.70
N GLY A 480 -17.03 2.05 -6.43
CA GLY A 480 -17.87 3.20 -6.72
C GLY A 480 -17.30 4.51 -6.18
N HIS A 481 -18.20 5.48 -5.96
CA HIS A 481 -17.88 6.75 -5.31
C HIS A 481 -17.95 6.61 -3.79
N GLY A 482 -17.03 7.30 -3.11
CA GLY A 482 -16.94 7.29 -1.66
C GLY A 482 -16.95 8.69 -1.06
N SER A 483 -17.34 8.75 0.20
CA SER A 483 -17.11 9.85 1.12
C SER A 483 -16.95 9.27 2.52
N PRO A 484 -16.54 10.06 3.52
CA PRO A 484 -16.51 9.56 4.89
C PRO A 484 -17.87 9.16 5.44
N THR A 485 -18.99 9.48 4.76
CA THR A 485 -20.34 9.21 5.29
C THR A 485 -21.17 8.27 4.45
N ALA A 486 -20.74 7.97 3.22
CA ALA A 486 -21.58 7.31 2.23
C ALA A 486 -20.74 6.69 1.11
N TRP A 487 -21.24 5.57 0.61
CA TRP A 487 -20.83 4.97 -0.66
C TRP A 487 -22.01 5.00 -1.64
N ALA A 488 -21.74 5.29 -2.91
CA ALA A 488 -22.75 5.35 -3.97
C ALA A 488 -22.14 5.06 -5.36
N THR A 489 -23.01 4.83 -6.34
CA THR A 489 -22.62 4.66 -7.76
C THR A 489 -23.68 5.28 -8.68
N HIS A 490 -23.56 5.17 -10.00
CA HIS A 490 -24.55 5.64 -10.96
C HIS A 490 -25.25 4.50 -11.72
N PRO A 491 -26.48 4.71 -12.22
CA PRO A 491 -27.09 3.82 -13.19
C PRO A 491 -26.33 3.86 -14.53
N VAL A 492 -26.51 2.79 -15.32
CA VAL A 492 -25.96 2.67 -16.68
C VAL A 492 -26.26 3.90 -17.52
N GLY A 493 -25.20 4.63 -17.91
CA GLY A 493 -25.29 5.78 -18.81
C GLY A 493 -26.02 7.01 -18.23
N ASP A 494 -26.29 7.09 -16.92
CA ASP A 494 -26.91 8.25 -16.26
C ASP A 494 -26.04 8.78 -15.11
N ASN A 495 -25.25 9.81 -15.40
CA ASN A 495 -24.40 10.46 -14.40
C ASN A 495 -25.12 11.44 -13.46
N SER A 496 -26.41 11.70 -13.67
CA SER A 496 -27.16 12.69 -12.89
C SER A 496 -27.88 12.07 -11.69
N THR A 497 -28.07 10.76 -11.71
CA THR A 497 -28.78 10.02 -10.68
C THR A 497 -27.79 9.23 -9.83
N TRP A 498 -27.89 9.38 -8.51
CA TRP A 498 -27.12 8.58 -7.55
C TRP A 498 -27.89 7.33 -7.11
N VAL A 499 -27.24 6.18 -7.19
CA VAL A 499 -27.67 4.91 -6.60
C VAL A 499 -26.98 4.78 -5.24
N ASN A 500 -27.75 4.94 -4.18
CA ASN A 500 -27.22 4.98 -2.82
C ASN A 500 -26.94 3.56 -2.32
N GLY A 501 -25.70 3.26 -1.92
CA GLY A 501 -25.35 2.07 -1.15
C GLY A 501 -25.33 2.36 0.36
N LEU A 502 -24.34 1.86 1.08
CA LEU A 502 -24.29 2.06 2.54
C LEU A 502 -23.90 3.49 2.92
N MET A 503 -24.54 4.00 3.97
CA MET A 503 -24.22 5.28 4.61
C MET A 503 -24.13 5.10 6.11
N THR A 504 -23.31 5.88 6.79
CA THR A 504 -23.06 5.73 8.23
C THR A 504 -24.35 5.72 9.06
N TYR A 505 -25.38 6.47 8.66
CA TYR A 505 -26.67 6.50 9.37
C TYR A 505 -27.62 5.33 9.07
N ASN A 506 -27.35 4.50 8.04
CA ASN A 506 -28.17 3.34 7.70
C ASN A 506 -27.49 1.99 8.01
N MET A 507 -26.18 2.00 8.25
CA MET A 507 -25.40 0.82 8.59
C MET A 507 -25.88 0.13 9.86
N ASP A 508 -26.31 0.88 10.88
CA ASP A 508 -26.87 0.35 12.13
C ASP A 508 -28.11 -0.57 11.94
N LEU A 509 -28.66 -0.67 10.72
CA LEU A 509 -29.72 -1.61 10.37
C LEU A 509 -29.21 -2.99 9.94
N LEU A 510 -27.90 -3.18 9.80
CA LEU A 510 -27.29 -4.49 9.56
C LEU A 510 -27.55 -5.42 10.75
N SER A 511 -27.75 -6.70 10.45
CA SER A 511 -28.10 -7.73 11.44
C SER A 511 -27.34 -9.04 11.24
N ASN A 512 -26.12 -8.95 10.70
CA ASN A 512 -25.27 -10.11 10.44
C ASN A 512 -24.63 -10.75 11.68
N GLY A 513 -24.71 -10.13 12.87
CA GLY A 513 -24.10 -10.68 14.08
C GLY A 513 -22.58 -10.90 13.89
N TYR A 514 -22.07 -12.03 14.38
CA TYR A 514 -20.67 -12.43 14.20
C TYR A 514 -20.31 -12.95 12.78
N LYS A 515 -21.21 -12.88 11.80
CA LYS A 515 -20.86 -13.17 10.40
C LYS A 515 -20.21 -11.93 9.77
N LEU A 516 -19.00 -11.63 10.24
CA LEU A 516 -18.30 -10.37 10.00
C LEU A 516 -17.39 -10.49 8.77
N PRO A 517 -17.74 -9.87 7.63
CA PRO A 517 -16.88 -9.91 6.45
C PRO A 517 -15.63 -9.05 6.63
N ILE A 518 -14.60 -9.39 5.86
CA ILE A 518 -13.55 -8.45 5.47
C ILE A 518 -14.08 -7.65 4.28
N VAL A 519 -13.98 -6.32 4.33
CA VAL A 519 -14.60 -5.44 3.33
C VAL A 519 -13.53 -4.66 2.58
N SER A 520 -13.45 -4.84 1.26
CA SER A 520 -12.74 -3.93 0.36
C SER A 520 -13.71 -2.87 -0.14
N VAL A 521 -13.32 -1.60 -0.08
CA VAL A 521 -14.15 -0.48 -0.55
C VAL A 521 -13.37 0.52 -1.40
N GLY A 522 -13.63 0.45 -2.70
CA GLY A 522 -13.33 1.45 -3.70
C GLY A 522 -14.14 2.74 -3.51
N GLY A 523 -13.47 3.87 -3.70
CA GLY A 523 -14.05 5.22 -3.63
C GLY A 523 -13.36 6.12 -2.61
N CYS A 524 -13.51 7.43 -2.77
CA CYS A 524 -12.73 8.41 -2.00
C CYS A 524 -13.09 8.46 -0.50
N HIS A 525 -12.10 8.74 0.36
CA HIS A 525 -12.24 9.13 1.77
C HIS A 525 -13.09 8.21 2.66
N ASN A 526 -13.41 6.99 2.21
CA ASN A 526 -14.25 6.06 2.96
C ASN A 526 -13.59 5.64 4.28
N SER A 527 -12.26 5.75 4.35
CA SER A 527 -11.43 5.44 5.51
C SER A 527 -10.79 6.69 6.14
N GLU A 528 -11.34 7.89 5.93
CA GLU A 528 -10.85 9.15 6.53
C GLU A 528 -11.12 9.20 8.07
N PHE A 529 -10.32 8.50 8.87
CA PHE A 529 -10.57 8.32 10.31
C PHE A 529 -10.16 9.50 11.21
N ASN A 530 -9.79 10.66 10.63
CA ASN A 530 -9.54 11.92 11.32
C ASN A 530 -10.78 12.83 11.49
N ILE A 531 -11.98 12.30 11.24
CA ILE A 531 -13.22 13.07 11.33
C ILE A 531 -13.94 12.93 12.68
N SER A 532 -14.84 13.88 12.94
CA SER A 532 -15.68 14.04 14.12
C SER A 532 -16.94 14.82 13.74
N PHE A 533 -17.91 14.90 14.66
CA PHE A 533 -19.26 15.41 14.37
C PHE A 533 -19.31 16.75 13.61
N PHE A 534 -18.47 17.72 13.97
CA PHE A 534 -18.49 19.04 13.34
C PHE A 534 -17.68 19.14 12.04
N ASP A 535 -16.96 18.09 11.61
CA ASP A 535 -16.06 18.11 10.44
C ASP A 535 -16.76 18.38 9.11
N PHE A 536 -18.05 18.10 8.98
CA PHE A 536 -18.80 18.43 7.76
C PHE A 536 -18.84 19.94 7.43
N SER A 537 -18.59 20.82 8.41
CA SER A 537 -18.73 22.27 8.22
C SER A 537 -17.58 22.92 7.42
N LYS A 538 -16.45 22.23 7.25
CA LYS A 538 -15.29 22.72 6.49
C LYS A 538 -14.41 21.62 5.86
N ASN A 539 -14.74 20.33 6.00
CA ASN A 539 -14.15 19.24 5.26
C ASN A 539 -15.00 19.12 4.01
N GLU A 540 -14.41 19.45 2.86
CA GLU A 540 -15.11 19.50 1.57
C GLU A 540 -15.58 18.11 1.11
N TRP A 541 -15.07 17.04 1.73
CA TRP A 541 -15.39 15.64 1.45
C TRP A 541 -16.46 15.06 2.39
N THR A 542 -16.74 15.72 3.51
CA THR A 542 -17.75 15.27 4.47
C THR A 542 -19.07 16.03 4.26
N TYR A 543 -20.03 15.42 3.59
CA TYR A 543 -21.26 16.10 3.17
C TYR A 543 -22.36 16.20 4.23
N GLN A 544 -22.20 15.55 5.38
CA GLN A 544 -23.17 15.54 6.48
C GLN A 544 -22.49 15.28 7.83
N PRO A 545 -23.10 15.66 8.96
CA PRO A 545 -22.55 15.38 10.29
C PRO A 545 -22.33 13.88 10.48
N THR A 546 -21.12 13.49 10.86
CA THR A 546 -20.75 12.10 11.15
C THR A 546 -19.74 12.07 12.30
N PHE A 547 -19.81 11.05 13.14
CA PHE A 547 -18.86 10.89 14.25
C PHE A 547 -17.59 10.16 13.80
N GLU A 548 -17.66 9.38 12.74
CA GLU A 548 -16.58 8.55 12.20
C GLU A 548 -16.79 8.30 10.70
N CYS A 549 -15.76 7.82 10.02
CA CYS A 549 -15.82 7.50 8.60
C CYS A 549 -16.57 6.20 8.33
N TRP A 550 -16.91 5.96 7.06
CA TRP A 550 -17.66 4.81 6.57
C TRP A 550 -17.03 3.48 7.02
N SER A 551 -15.73 3.33 6.80
CA SER A 551 -14.96 2.13 7.13
C SER A 551 -14.85 1.90 8.64
N TRP A 552 -14.57 2.97 9.40
CA TRP A 552 -14.53 2.88 10.86
C TRP A 552 -15.90 2.50 11.43
N HIS A 553 -16.98 3.18 11.01
CA HIS A 553 -18.33 2.89 11.48
C HIS A 553 -18.67 1.41 11.28
N LEU A 554 -18.50 0.90 10.05
CA LEU A 554 -18.82 -0.48 9.71
C LEU A 554 -18.02 -1.49 10.54
N THR A 555 -16.75 -1.21 10.83
CA THR A 555 -15.88 -2.09 11.61
C THR A 555 -16.24 -2.07 13.11
N ARG A 556 -16.49 -0.89 13.69
CA ARG A 556 -16.73 -0.73 15.15
C ARG A 556 -18.14 -1.07 15.62
N MET A 557 -19.10 -1.26 14.70
CA MET A 557 -20.50 -1.53 15.05
C MET A 557 -20.66 -2.67 16.06
N ASP A 558 -21.48 -2.46 17.09
CA ASP A 558 -21.87 -3.52 18.02
C ASP A 558 -22.92 -4.45 17.39
N GLY A 559 -22.79 -5.76 17.61
CA GLY A 559 -23.75 -6.76 17.13
C GLY A 559 -23.80 -6.99 15.60
N GLY A 560 -22.84 -6.50 14.82
CA GLY A 560 -22.81 -6.69 13.37
C GLY A 560 -21.68 -5.94 12.67
N GLY A 561 -21.86 -5.62 11.39
CA GLY A 561 -20.89 -4.84 10.61
C GLY A 561 -19.79 -5.71 10.00
N ALA A 562 -18.53 -5.26 10.06
CA ALA A 562 -17.36 -5.95 9.51
C ALA A 562 -16.35 -6.36 10.61
N ILE A 563 -15.41 -7.26 10.26
CA ILE A 563 -14.23 -7.55 11.09
C ILE A 563 -13.07 -6.63 10.74
N ALA A 564 -12.99 -6.24 9.47
CA ALA A 564 -12.01 -5.29 8.95
C ALA A 564 -12.52 -4.61 7.68
N THR A 565 -12.00 -3.43 7.41
CA THR A 565 -12.25 -2.64 6.19
C THR A 565 -10.93 -2.15 5.61
N ILE A 566 -10.80 -2.19 4.29
CA ILE A 566 -9.64 -1.69 3.55
C ILE A 566 -10.15 -0.67 2.54
N GLY A 567 -9.56 0.52 2.53
CA GLY A 567 -9.97 1.59 1.63
C GLY A 567 -9.15 2.87 1.82
N TYR A 568 -9.65 3.98 1.28
CA TYR A 568 -8.85 5.19 1.05
C TYR A 568 -9.10 6.22 2.16
N THR A 569 -8.01 6.72 2.76
CA THR A 569 -8.05 7.84 3.72
C THR A 569 -8.21 9.19 3.03
N GLY A 570 -7.86 9.28 1.74
CA GLY A 570 -7.93 10.49 0.93
C GLY A 570 -8.65 10.28 -0.42
N LEU A 571 -8.33 11.13 -1.38
CA LEU A 571 -8.88 11.13 -2.74
C LEU A 571 -8.40 9.93 -3.60
N GLY A 572 -9.20 8.87 -3.70
CA GLY A 572 -8.88 7.71 -4.54
C GLY A 572 -8.94 7.99 -6.06
N TYR A 573 -8.20 7.19 -6.83
CA TYR A 573 -8.07 7.32 -8.29
C TYR A 573 -8.32 6.00 -9.03
N GLY A 574 -8.89 6.10 -10.23
CA GLY A 574 -9.07 5.01 -11.18
C GLY A 574 -8.66 5.42 -12.60
N THR A 575 -8.90 4.54 -13.56
CA THR A 575 -8.69 4.79 -14.99
C THR A 575 -9.80 4.13 -15.80
N ILE A 576 -9.91 4.46 -17.09
CA ILE A 576 -10.94 3.98 -18.02
C ILE A 576 -10.33 3.67 -19.38
N GLY A 577 -11.08 2.96 -20.22
CA GLY A 577 -10.62 2.56 -21.54
C GLY A 577 -9.87 1.24 -21.55
N ASP A 578 -9.22 0.98 -22.67
CA ASP A 578 -8.36 -0.18 -22.95
C ASP A 578 -7.30 0.35 -23.92
N GLU A 579 -6.36 1.14 -23.38
CA GLU A 579 -5.42 1.92 -24.18
C GLU A 579 -4.37 1.07 -24.92
N ASP A 580 -4.04 -0.10 -24.38
CA ASP A 580 -3.15 -1.06 -25.04
C ASP A 580 -3.91 -2.10 -25.89
N GLY A 581 -5.25 -2.03 -25.92
CA GLY A 581 -6.13 -2.88 -26.73
C GLY A 581 -5.99 -4.36 -26.40
N ASN A 582 -5.59 -4.72 -25.19
CA ASN A 582 -5.37 -6.10 -24.77
C ASN A 582 -6.71 -6.84 -24.48
N GLY A 583 -7.84 -6.11 -24.47
CA GLY A 583 -9.17 -6.64 -24.18
C GLY A 583 -9.53 -6.69 -22.70
N ILE A 584 -8.67 -6.12 -21.85
CA ILE A 584 -8.82 -5.93 -20.41
C ILE A 584 -9.02 -4.42 -20.21
N PRO A 585 -10.11 -3.99 -19.55
CA PRO A 585 -10.29 -2.59 -19.25
C PRO A 585 -9.23 -2.09 -18.26
N ASP A 586 -8.67 -0.91 -18.53
CA ASP A 586 -7.60 -0.31 -17.74
C ASP A 586 -8.01 -0.11 -16.27
N THR A 587 -9.31 -0.02 -15.97
CA THR A 587 -9.85 0.19 -14.61
C THR A 587 -9.35 -0.83 -13.59
N ILE A 588 -8.98 -2.05 -14.02
CA ILE A 588 -8.39 -3.08 -13.15
C ILE A 588 -6.88 -3.23 -13.32
N GLU A 589 -6.28 -2.46 -14.22
CA GLU A 589 -4.86 -2.55 -14.53
C GLU A 589 -4.02 -1.50 -13.81
N ARG A 590 -4.63 -0.39 -13.35
CA ARG A 590 -3.96 0.73 -12.66
C ARG A 590 -4.70 1.19 -11.39
N PHE A 591 -4.00 1.94 -10.54
CA PHE A 591 -4.53 2.66 -9.38
C PHE A 591 -5.43 1.79 -8.48
N GLY A 592 -6.58 2.32 -8.05
CA GLY A 592 -7.46 1.67 -7.09
C GLY A 592 -7.93 0.29 -7.53
N GLY A 593 -8.41 0.14 -8.77
CA GLY A 593 -8.89 -1.16 -9.23
C GLY A 593 -7.79 -2.22 -9.35
N TYR A 594 -6.52 -1.82 -9.53
CA TYR A 594 -5.40 -2.77 -9.45
C TYR A 594 -5.07 -3.16 -8.01
N ILE A 595 -4.83 -2.20 -7.10
CA ILE A 595 -4.42 -2.51 -5.73
C ILE A 595 -5.50 -3.29 -4.95
N GLU A 596 -6.77 -2.97 -5.18
CA GLU A 596 -7.91 -3.69 -4.58
C GLU A 596 -7.92 -5.15 -5.04
N GLY A 597 -7.71 -5.40 -6.34
CA GLY A 597 -7.58 -6.75 -6.88
C GLY A 597 -6.40 -7.54 -6.30
N GLN A 598 -5.26 -6.87 -6.07
CA GLN A 598 -4.06 -7.53 -5.54
C GLN A 598 -4.25 -8.08 -4.11
N PHE A 599 -5.13 -7.48 -3.29
CA PHE A 599 -5.50 -8.06 -2.00
C PHE A 599 -6.09 -9.47 -2.15
N PHE A 600 -7.03 -9.63 -3.07
CA PHE A 600 -7.70 -10.91 -3.33
C PHE A 600 -6.80 -11.88 -4.09
N HIS A 601 -5.88 -11.37 -4.93
CA HIS A 601 -4.81 -12.18 -5.52
C HIS A 601 -3.92 -12.81 -4.45
N ALA A 602 -3.44 -12.00 -3.49
CA ALA A 602 -2.60 -12.48 -2.39
C ALA A 602 -3.32 -13.57 -1.56
N TYR A 603 -4.59 -13.35 -1.21
CA TYR A 603 -5.39 -14.34 -0.50
C TYR A 603 -5.67 -15.60 -1.34
N GLY A 604 -6.28 -15.43 -2.51
CA GLY A 604 -6.89 -16.51 -3.27
C GLY A 604 -5.94 -17.27 -4.20
N LYS A 605 -4.83 -16.66 -4.61
CA LYS A 605 -3.85 -17.26 -5.53
C LYS A 605 -2.49 -17.52 -4.89
N GLU A 606 -2.03 -16.63 -4.01
CA GLU A 606 -0.75 -16.82 -3.32
C GLU A 606 -0.86 -17.55 -1.98
N GLY A 607 -2.09 -17.74 -1.47
CA GLY A 607 -2.35 -18.48 -0.25
C GLY A 607 -1.89 -17.76 1.02
N LYS A 608 -1.82 -16.42 1.00
CA LYS A 608 -1.65 -15.61 2.20
C LYS A 608 -2.93 -15.71 3.05
N ASN A 609 -2.79 -16.00 4.34
CA ASN A 609 -3.95 -16.28 5.21
C ASN A 609 -4.10 -15.31 6.38
N ASN A 610 -3.12 -14.44 6.64
CA ASN A 610 -3.26 -13.34 7.59
C ASN A 610 -3.61 -12.05 6.86
N LEU A 611 -4.47 -11.24 7.46
CA LEU A 611 -5.01 -10.02 6.83
C LEU A 611 -3.92 -9.03 6.40
N GLY A 612 -2.92 -8.85 7.27
CA GLY A 612 -1.75 -7.99 7.02
C GLY A 612 -0.85 -8.51 5.91
N ASP A 613 -0.71 -9.83 5.76
CA ASP A 613 0.07 -10.43 4.67
C ASP A 613 -0.56 -10.07 3.32
N CYS A 614 -1.89 -10.22 3.20
CA CYS A 614 -2.61 -9.86 1.98
C CYS A 614 -2.49 -8.36 1.65
N TRP A 615 -2.65 -7.50 2.65
CA TRP A 615 -2.52 -6.04 2.49
C TRP A 615 -1.09 -5.63 2.08
N GLY A 616 -0.08 -6.13 2.77
CA GLY A 616 1.32 -5.78 2.47
C GLY A 616 1.83 -6.36 1.15
N THR A 617 1.39 -7.57 0.77
CA THR A 617 1.64 -8.13 -0.56
C THR A 617 1.01 -7.26 -1.65
N ALA A 618 -0.23 -6.81 -1.46
CA ALA A 618 -0.89 -5.95 -2.45
C ALA A 618 -0.11 -4.64 -2.71
N ILE A 619 0.38 -3.98 -1.65
CA ILE A 619 1.22 -2.78 -1.77
C ILE A 619 2.56 -3.11 -2.46
N THR A 620 3.21 -4.21 -2.06
CA THR A 620 4.49 -4.63 -2.64
C THR A 620 4.37 -4.92 -4.13
N ASP A 621 3.32 -5.63 -4.54
CA ASP A 621 3.03 -5.92 -5.94
C ASP A 621 2.70 -4.65 -6.73
N TYR A 622 1.96 -3.72 -6.12
CA TYR A 622 1.70 -2.41 -6.71
C TYR A 622 3.00 -1.68 -7.02
N LEU A 623 3.91 -1.55 -6.05
CA LEU A 623 5.19 -0.85 -6.20
C LEU A 623 6.16 -1.58 -7.16
N ASN A 624 6.07 -2.91 -7.25
CA ASN A 624 6.82 -3.70 -8.22
C ASN A 624 6.36 -3.44 -9.67
N LYS A 625 5.05 -3.26 -9.87
CA LYS A 625 4.47 -2.96 -11.19
C LYS A 625 4.62 -1.47 -11.54
N PHE A 626 4.38 -0.59 -10.58
CA PHE A 626 4.37 0.87 -10.69
C PHE A 626 5.41 1.50 -9.75
N PRO A 627 6.71 1.37 -10.07
CA PRO A 627 7.75 1.96 -9.24
C PRO A 627 7.67 3.49 -9.26
N ILE A 628 7.81 4.12 -8.10
CA ILE A 628 7.69 5.56 -7.96
C ILE A 628 8.94 6.29 -8.47
N ASP A 629 8.76 7.23 -9.40
CA ASP A 629 9.81 8.13 -9.87
C ASP A 629 9.65 9.51 -9.21
N PHE A 630 10.38 9.73 -8.12
CA PHE A 630 10.40 11.01 -7.40
C PHE A 630 11.03 12.18 -8.18
N ASN A 631 11.56 11.95 -9.39
CA ASN A 631 11.94 13.03 -10.31
C ASN A 631 10.75 13.53 -11.15
N GLY A 632 9.60 12.83 -11.07
CA GLY A 632 8.35 13.24 -11.68
C GLY A 632 7.92 14.63 -11.21
N GLN A 633 7.36 15.41 -12.13
CA GLN A 633 6.75 16.68 -11.75
C GLN A 633 5.51 16.42 -10.86
N PRO A 634 5.14 17.36 -9.98
CA PRO A 634 3.81 17.34 -9.36
C PRO A 634 2.73 17.17 -10.44
N GLU A 635 1.61 16.56 -10.09
CA GLU A 635 0.50 16.21 -11.00
C GLU A 635 0.80 15.08 -12.01
N SER A 636 1.93 14.38 -11.85
CA SER A 636 2.27 13.21 -12.68
C SER A 636 1.57 11.94 -12.22
N ASP A 637 1.39 10.98 -13.12
CA ASP A 637 0.82 9.66 -12.80
C ASP A 637 1.58 8.96 -11.66
N THR A 638 2.91 9.08 -11.61
CA THR A 638 3.71 8.47 -10.53
C THR A 638 3.47 9.11 -9.16
N GLN A 639 3.06 10.38 -9.11
CA GLN A 639 2.60 11.00 -7.86
C GLN A 639 1.26 10.40 -7.41
N ILE A 640 0.37 10.05 -8.36
CA ILE A 640 -0.89 9.37 -8.06
C ILE A 640 -0.65 7.91 -7.65
N ASP A 641 0.33 7.22 -8.25
CA ASP A 641 0.77 5.90 -7.81
C ASP A 641 1.29 5.93 -6.36
N CYS A 642 2.10 6.94 -6.02
CA CYS A 642 2.60 7.18 -4.67
C CYS A 642 1.45 7.39 -3.67
N LYS A 643 0.47 8.22 -4.05
CA LYS A 643 -0.73 8.47 -3.24
C LYS A 643 -1.57 7.21 -3.02
N THR A 644 -1.76 6.43 -4.07
CA THR A 644 -2.61 5.23 -4.05
C THR A 644 -2.18 4.27 -2.94
N VAL A 645 -0.88 4.01 -2.79
CA VAL A 645 -0.40 3.13 -1.71
C VAL A 645 -0.40 3.81 -0.34
N GLU A 646 -0.15 5.12 -0.26
CA GLU A 646 -0.10 5.84 1.02
C GLU A 646 -1.46 5.94 1.71
N GLU A 647 -2.52 6.14 0.94
CA GLU A 647 -3.86 6.36 1.48
C GLU A 647 -4.66 5.07 1.68
N TRP A 648 -4.17 3.93 1.16
CA TRP A 648 -4.85 2.64 1.22
C TRP A 648 -4.63 1.94 2.56
N CYS A 649 -5.54 2.21 3.49
CA CYS A 649 -5.42 1.87 4.91
C CYS A 649 -6.19 0.60 5.28
N LEU A 650 -5.58 -0.22 6.14
CA LEU A 650 -6.23 -1.34 6.82
C LEU A 650 -6.78 -0.92 8.19
N ILE A 651 -8.10 -0.84 8.33
CA ILE A 651 -8.78 -0.74 9.61
C ILE A 651 -9.16 -2.15 10.06
N GLY A 652 -8.41 -2.71 11.00
CA GLY A 652 -8.52 -4.09 11.47
C GLY A 652 -7.25 -4.60 12.16
N ASP A 653 -7.30 -5.83 12.66
CA ASP A 653 -6.13 -6.53 13.19
C ASP A 653 -5.29 -7.12 12.04
N PRO A 654 -4.06 -6.66 11.79
CA PRO A 654 -3.24 -7.17 10.69
C PRO A 654 -2.80 -8.63 10.91
N SER A 655 -2.81 -9.13 12.14
CA SER A 655 -2.50 -10.54 12.43
C SER A 655 -3.71 -11.46 12.28
N LEU A 656 -4.91 -10.91 11.98
CA LEU A 656 -6.15 -11.68 11.88
C LEU A 656 -5.99 -12.87 10.93
N GLN A 657 -6.19 -14.08 11.44
CA GLN A 657 -6.28 -15.29 10.63
C GLN A 657 -7.61 -15.27 9.87
N ILE A 658 -7.55 -15.09 8.54
CA ILE A 658 -8.74 -15.03 7.68
C ILE A 658 -9.49 -16.37 7.74
N GLY A 659 -10.76 -16.34 8.13
CA GLY A 659 -11.58 -17.54 8.38
C GLY A 659 -11.39 -18.20 9.76
N GLY A 660 -10.46 -17.69 10.56
CA GLY A 660 -10.12 -18.15 11.91
C GLY A 660 -9.19 -19.36 11.97
N TYR A 661 -8.81 -19.74 13.20
CA TYR A 661 -7.97 -20.89 13.47
C TYR A 661 -8.77 -22.19 13.31
N SER A 662 -8.18 -23.17 12.63
CA SER A 662 -8.78 -24.48 12.35
C SER A 662 -8.59 -25.50 13.47
#